data_AF-A0A6J2SLR2-F1
#
_entry.id   AF-A0A6J2SLR2-F1
#
_cell.length_a   1.000
_cell.length_b   1.000
_cell.length_c   1.000
_cell.angle_alpha   90.00
_cell.angle_beta   90.00
_cell.angle_gamma   90.00
#
_symmetry.space_group_name_H-M   'P 1'
#
loop_
_entity.id
_entity.type
_entity.pdbx_description
1 polymer ?
#
loop_
_entity_poly.entity_id
_entity_poly.type
_entity_poly.pdbx_seq_one_letter_code
_entity_poly.pdbx_strand_id
1 'polypeptide(L)'
;MRLEYVLILCLCWNCVRCQLLVDLVRDFETSLLNTRIPDTTAFLPEYDFIIVGAGSAGCVLANRLSEIKTASVLLLEAGDQETFISDVPLTAALTQTTRYNWGYKADATPNACQGLRNGVCNWPKGRGIGGTSLINFMLYTRGHRRDYDGWAAANNTGWSYEEVLPYFKKSERIGIPDLYKSPYHGRNGLLDVQFTDYKSRQMKAFLKSGRELGYDITDTNGEHMMGFARAQATIRNGRRCSTSKAFIQPVLQRHNLHISMKSWVTKLLIDPNTKMAVGVEFTKQRQRYVVRASKEVILSAGAIASPQLLLLSGVGPRAHLEEHSIPVLQDLPVGYNLQDHITLNGLVFMVNDSTVNDARLLNPMDIFRYIFSGQGPYTIPGGAEAFAFVRTPSSRFPKDYADMELVLGAGSLSGDRFGTLRDLLGITNEFYDKMFGDMQDKETFGLVPVLLRPKSTGRISLRSRNPFHWPRMEPNFMQHPDDVRAMIEGIEMILDLLLPKMRLEYVLILCLCWNCVRCQLLVDLVRDFETSLLNTRIPDTTAFLPEYDFIIVGAGSAGCVLANRLSEIKTASVLLLEAGDQETFISDVPLTAALTQTTRYNWGYKADATPNACQGLRNGVCNWPKGRGIGGTSLINFMLYTRGHRRDYDGWAAANNTGWSYEEVLPYFKKSERIGIPDLYKSPYHGRNGLLDVQFTDYKSRQMKAFLKSGRELGYDITDTNGEHMMGFARAQATIRNGRRCSTSKAFIQPVLQRHNLHISMKSWVTKLLIDPNTKMAVGVEFTKQRQRYVVRASKEVILSAGAIASPQLLLLSGVGPRAHLEEHSIPVLQDLPVGYNLQDHITLNGLVFMVNDSTVNDARLLNPMDIFRYIFSGQGPYTIPGGAEAFAFVRTPSSRFPKDYADMELVLGAGSLSGDRFGTLRDLLGITNEFYDKMFGDMQDKETFGLVPVLLRPKSTGRISLRSRNPFHWPRMEPNFMQHPDDVRAMIEGIEMILQIARTKSMLKMGTRFHARPFPGCEHLIFATNDYWRCCLRLYGSSLQHQSGTCKMGPSTDATAVVDPELRVHGIRHLRVADASIMPHVPAGHTNAIVIMIAEKAADMIKNAWRMKIAPLQR
;
A
#
# COMPACT_ATOMS: atom_id res chain seq x y z
N MET A 1 36.05 56.37 -5.45
CA MET A 1 35.47 55.22 -6.19
C MET A 1 35.16 54.12 -5.19
N ARG A 2 33.89 53.82 -4.93
CA ARG A 2 33.46 52.93 -3.84
C ARG A 2 33.87 51.48 -4.14
N LEU A 3 34.47 50.80 -3.16
CA LEU A 3 34.93 49.41 -3.23
C LEU A 3 33.82 48.37 -3.50
N GLU A 4 32.54 48.79 -3.57
CA GLU A 4 31.40 47.97 -4.04
C GLU A 4 31.65 47.38 -5.44
N TYR A 5 32.42 48.07 -6.30
CA TYR A 5 32.80 47.57 -7.63
C TYR A 5 33.76 46.38 -7.58
N VAL A 6 34.58 46.23 -6.53
CA VAL A 6 35.53 45.11 -6.38
C VAL A 6 34.80 43.85 -5.93
N LEU A 7 33.79 43.97 -5.06
CA LEU A 7 32.95 42.83 -4.66
C LEU A 7 32.14 42.27 -5.83
N ILE A 8 31.64 43.15 -6.70
CA ILE A 8 30.92 42.79 -7.94
C ILE A 8 31.86 42.12 -8.95
N LEU A 9 33.09 42.61 -9.11
CA LEU A 9 34.09 41.98 -9.98
C LEU A 9 34.56 40.60 -9.48
N CYS A 10 34.65 40.39 -8.16
CA CYS A 10 35.06 39.10 -7.59
C CYS A 10 33.95 38.03 -7.58
N LEU A 11 32.67 38.41 -7.45
CA LEU A 11 31.55 37.47 -7.57
C LEU A 11 31.30 37.02 -9.03
N CYS A 12 31.66 37.85 -10.01
CA CYS A 12 31.52 37.54 -11.44
C CYS A 12 32.61 36.57 -11.98
N TRP A 13 33.74 36.40 -11.30
CA TRP A 13 34.80 35.47 -11.72
C TRP A 13 34.78 34.20 -10.87
N ASN A 14 34.07 33.15 -11.33
CA ASN A 14 34.18 31.70 -11.07
C ASN A 14 35.05 31.16 -9.90
N CYS A 15 35.14 31.85 -8.77
CA CYS A 15 36.07 31.56 -7.69
C CYS A 15 35.34 31.50 -6.35
N VAL A 16 34.21 30.78 -6.32
CA VAL A 16 33.46 30.44 -5.09
C VAL A 16 34.25 29.43 -4.22
N ARG A 17 35.42 28.95 -4.66
CA ARG A 17 36.30 28.03 -3.92
C ARG A 17 37.43 28.70 -3.13
N CYS A 18 37.61 30.02 -3.18
CA CYS A 18 38.69 30.66 -2.44
C CYS A 18 38.29 30.96 -1.00
N GLN A 19 38.67 30.07 -0.07
CA GLN A 19 38.61 30.28 1.39
C GLN A 19 39.20 31.65 1.80
N LEU A 20 40.21 32.13 1.06
CA LEU A 20 40.83 33.44 1.25
C LEU A 20 39.86 34.62 1.08
N LEU A 21 38.90 34.53 0.14
CA LEU A 21 37.96 35.62 -0.16
C LEU A 21 36.86 35.69 0.92
N VAL A 22 36.44 34.53 1.43
CA VAL A 22 35.52 34.40 2.57
C VAL A 22 36.17 34.94 3.84
N ASP A 23 37.47 34.67 4.05
CA ASP A 23 38.21 35.21 5.18
C ASP A 23 38.48 36.73 5.06
N LEU A 24 38.65 37.25 3.84
CA LEU A 24 38.79 38.70 3.60
C LEU A 24 37.48 39.46 3.85
N VAL A 25 36.34 38.90 3.42
CA VAL A 25 34.99 39.43 3.69
C VAL A 25 34.67 39.35 5.19
N ARG A 26 35.08 38.27 5.85
CA ARG A 26 34.94 38.08 7.31
C ARG A 26 35.64 39.18 8.11
N ASP A 27 36.88 39.51 7.76
CA ASP A 27 37.64 40.53 8.49
C ASP A 27 37.08 41.95 8.23
N PHE A 28 36.55 42.21 7.03
CA PHE A 28 35.87 43.46 6.65
C PHE A 28 34.48 43.62 7.30
N GLU A 29 33.70 42.55 7.43
CA GLU A 29 32.35 42.55 8.05
C GLU A 29 32.37 42.93 9.55
N THR A 30 33.44 42.56 10.26
CA THR A 30 33.62 42.93 11.68
C THR A 30 33.73 44.44 11.92
N SER A 31 34.01 45.23 10.86
CA SER A 31 34.39 46.64 10.97
C SER A 31 33.25 47.65 10.76
N LEU A 32 32.14 47.31 10.10
CA LEU A 32 31.24 48.35 9.57
C LEU A 32 29.75 48.23 9.92
N LEU A 33 29.18 47.03 10.20
CA LEU A 33 27.70 46.92 10.24
C LEU A 33 27.06 45.97 11.28
N ASN A 34 27.80 45.27 12.14
CA ASN A 34 27.22 44.41 13.19
C ASN A 34 27.73 44.74 14.61
N THR A 35 26.83 44.79 15.59
CA THR A 35 27.16 44.88 17.02
C THR A 35 27.89 43.63 17.47
N ARG A 36 29.19 43.75 17.76
CA ARG A 36 30.02 42.64 18.28
C ARG A 36 29.53 42.23 19.67
N ILE A 37 29.25 40.94 19.86
CA ILE A 37 28.90 40.37 21.17
C ILE A 37 30.17 40.34 22.03
N PRO A 38 30.18 40.95 23.23
CA PRO A 38 31.32 40.87 24.14
C PRO A 38 31.57 39.41 24.54
N ASP A 39 32.81 38.96 24.40
CA ASP A 39 33.22 37.60 24.79
C ASP A 39 33.80 37.62 26.20
N THR A 40 33.14 36.95 27.14
CA THR A 40 33.62 36.78 28.51
C THR A 40 34.82 35.82 28.54
N THR A 41 35.95 36.35 29.00
CA THR A 41 37.22 35.62 29.21
C THR A 41 37.62 35.54 30.70
N ALA A 42 37.11 36.46 31.53
CA ALA A 42 37.25 36.43 32.98
C ALA A 42 35.89 36.05 33.61
N PHE A 43 35.87 34.95 34.36
CA PHE A 43 34.65 34.40 34.94
C PHE A 43 34.55 34.74 36.42
N LEU A 44 33.33 34.96 36.90
CA LEU A 44 33.06 35.00 38.34
C LEU A 44 33.31 33.60 38.94
N PRO A 45 33.73 33.50 40.21
CA PRO A 45 33.87 32.21 40.88
C PRO A 45 32.55 31.41 40.91
N GLU A 46 31.43 32.14 40.98
CA GLU A 46 30.08 31.59 41.05
C GLU A 46 29.09 32.52 40.33
N TYR A 47 28.09 31.93 39.69
CA TYR A 47 26.96 32.61 39.05
C TYR A 47 25.65 32.11 39.64
N ASP A 48 24.58 32.91 39.58
CA ASP A 48 23.23 32.43 39.93
C ASP A 48 22.77 31.35 38.95
N PHE A 49 22.91 31.64 37.66
CA PHE A 49 22.48 30.75 36.59
C PHE A 49 23.58 30.53 35.58
N ILE A 50 23.87 29.26 35.27
CA ILE A 50 24.74 28.88 34.15
C ILE A 50 23.89 28.21 33.08
N ILE A 51 23.87 28.76 31.88
CA ILE A 51 23.16 28.23 30.73
C ILE A 51 24.17 27.62 29.76
N VAL A 52 24.03 26.33 29.49
CA VAL A 52 24.89 25.59 28.57
C VAL A 52 24.23 25.50 27.20
N GLY A 53 24.81 26.18 26.21
CA GLY A 53 24.34 26.24 24.83
C GLY A 53 23.55 27.53 24.54
N ALA A 54 24.01 28.32 23.57
CA ALA A 54 23.34 29.54 23.13
C ALA A 54 22.42 29.30 21.93
N GLY A 55 21.69 28.18 21.94
CA GLY A 55 20.66 27.88 20.95
C GLY A 55 19.40 28.74 21.13
N SER A 56 18.32 28.36 20.44
CA SER A 56 17.05 29.11 20.49
C SER A 56 16.51 29.26 21.92
N ALA A 57 16.50 28.20 22.72
CA ALA A 57 16.07 28.27 24.12
C ALA A 57 17.10 29.01 25.00
N GLY A 58 18.40 28.75 24.84
CA GLY A 58 19.46 29.37 25.63
C GLY A 58 19.52 30.89 25.49
N CYS A 59 19.34 31.41 24.27
CA CYS A 59 19.24 32.86 24.04
C CYS A 59 18.04 33.48 24.76
N VAL A 60 16.88 32.81 24.72
CA VAL A 60 15.66 33.28 25.40
C VAL A 60 15.85 33.23 26.91
N LEU A 61 16.40 32.14 27.45
CA LEU A 61 16.67 31.99 28.88
C LEU A 61 17.65 33.04 29.39
N ALA A 62 18.75 33.27 28.67
CA ALA A 62 19.72 34.30 29.01
C ALA A 62 19.09 35.70 29.02
N ASN A 63 18.24 36.00 28.03
CA ASN A 63 17.48 37.23 27.99
C ASN A 63 16.51 37.37 29.18
N ARG A 64 15.74 36.33 29.51
CA ARG A 64 14.72 36.40 30.57
C ARG A 64 15.31 36.39 31.97
N LEU A 65 16.30 35.54 32.25
CA LEU A 65 16.92 35.47 33.57
C LEU A 65 17.73 36.72 33.88
N SER A 66 18.37 37.33 32.88
CA SER A 66 19.08 38.61 33.08
C SER A 66 18.15 39.82 33.26
N GLU A 67 16.82 39.68 33.08
CA GLU A 67 15.86 40.72 33.49
C GLU A 67 15.88 40.92 35.01
N ILE A 68 16.26 39.88 35.78
CA ILE A 68 16.47 39.96 37.22
C ILE A 68 17.82 40.64 37.47
N LYS A 69 17.79 41.95 37.72
CA LYS A 69 18.99 42.80 37.85
C LYS A 69 20.02 42.30 38.88
N THR A 70 19.58 41.57 39.90
CA THR A 70 20.43 41.02 40.97
C THR A 70 21.00 39.64 40.65
N ALA A 71 20.51 38.96 39.61
CA ALA A 71 20.97 37.64 39.23
C ALA A 71 22.11 37.74 38.21
N SER A 72 23.20 37.03 38.47
CA SER A 72 24.33 36.84 37.57
C SER A 72 24.10 35.63 36.64
N VAL A 73 24.20 35.84 35.34
CA VAL A 73 23.89 34.81 34.33
C VAL A 73 25.09 34.59 33.42
N LEU A 74 25.56 33.34 33.31
CA LEU A 74 26.60 32.94 32.37
C LEU A 74 26.00 32.09 31.24
N LEU A 75 26.16 32.53 30.00
CA LEU A 75 25.80 31.79 28.80
C LEU A 75 27.05 31.24 28.10
N LEU A 76 27.14 29.92 27.96
CA LEU A 76 28.28 29.23 27.34
C LEU A 76 27.91 28.72 25.95
N GLU A 77 28.74 29.01 24.94
CA GLU A 77 28.56 28.56 23.56
C GLU A 77 29.89 28.09 22.95
N ALA A 78 29.87 26.94 22.25
CA ALA A 78 31.07 26.36 21.65
C ALA A 78 31.43 26.96 20.28
N GLY A 79 30.50 27.66 19.63
CA GLY A 79 30.69 28.39 18.38
C GLY A 79 30.99 29.88 18.53
N ASP A 80 30.91 30.58 17.40
CA ASP A 80 31.10 32.02 17.25
C ASP A 80 29.77 32.78 17.11
N GLN A 81 29.82 34.11 17.11
CA GLN A 81 28.69 34.96 16.73
C GLN A 81 28.36 34.87 15.22
N GLU A 82 27.15 35.29 14.85
CA GLU A 82 26.63 35.30 13.47
C GLU A 82 27.36 36.30 12.53
N THR A 83 27.27 36.07 11.22
CA THR A 83 27.87 36.91 10.15
C THR A 83 26.81 37.42 9.18
N PHE A 84 27.17 38.35 8.30
CA PHE A 84 26.22 38.84 7.30
C PHE A 84 25.76 37.74 6.34
N ILE A 85 26.60 36.74 6.03
CA ILE A 85 26.17 35.59 5.21
C ILE A 85 24.99 34.85 5.85
N SER A 86 24.98 34.68 7.18
CA SER A 86 23.85 34.06 7.88
C SER A 86 22.59 34.95 7.91
N ASP A 87 22.70 36.24 7.61
CA ASP A 87 21.57 37.16 7.56
C ASP A 87 20.70 36.97 6.32
N VAL A 88 21.29 36.49 5.23
CA VAL A 88 20.62 36.31 3.95
C VAL A 88 19.73 35.06 4.00
N PRO A 89 18.40 35.16 3.91
CA PRO A 89 17.54 33.99 4.04
C PRO A 89 17.85 32.86 3.06
N LEU A 90 18.15 33.19 1.81
CA LEU A 90 18.36 32.18 0.77
C LEU A 90 19.69 31.41 0.90
N THR A 91 20.66 31.93 1.65
CA THR A 91 21.96 31.26 1.88
C THR A 91 21.91 30.24 3.02
N ALA A 92 20.73 29.88 3.54
CA ALA A 92 20.60 28.93 4.65
C ALA A 92 21.33 27.61 4.38
N ALA A 93 21.17 27.03 3.18
CA ALA A 93 21.85 25.79 2.80
C ALA A 93 23.39 25.95 2.77
N LEU A 94 23.89 27.07 2.22
CA LEU A 94 25.31 27.40 2.24
C LEU A 94 25.82 27.55 3.67
N THR A 95 25.07 28.24 4.53
CA THR A 95 25.47 28.45 5.93
C THR A 95 25.66 27.11 6.66
N GLN A 96 24.86 26.09 6.31
CA GLN A 96 24.99 24.73 6.87
C GLN A 96 26.24 23.96 6.39
N THR A 97 26.93 24.40 5.34
CA THR A 97 28.22 23.80 4.92
C THR A 97 29.43 24.50 5.56
N THR A 98 29.20 25.57 6.32
CA THR A 98 30.25 26.33 7.01
C THR A 98 30.53 25.84 8.43
N ARG A 99 31.50 26.48 9.11
CA ARG A 99 31.84 26.24 10.53
C ARG A 99 30.70 26.45 11.53
N TYR A 100 29.61 27.10 11.11
CA TYR A 100 28.41 27.29 11.93
C TYR A 100 27.55 26.04 12.04
N ASN A 101 27.91 24.96 11.34
CA ASN A 101 27.32 23.65 11.52
C ASN A 101 28.26 22.76 12.36
N TRP A 102 27.71 22.06 13.35
CA TRP A 102 28.40 20.99 14.07
C TRP A 102 28.87 19.85 13.14
N GLY A 103 28.18 19.65 12.02
CA GLY A 103 28.53 18.62 11.04
C GLY A 103 28.21 17.20 11.50
N TYR A 104 27.21 17.04 12.38
CA TYR A 104 26.79 15.72 12.84
C TYR A 104 26.30 14.84 11.69
N LYS A 105 26.57 13.55 11.82
CA LYS A 105 26.09 12.49 10.93
C LYS A 105 25.48 11.39 11.77
N ALA A 106 24.32 10.91 11.33
CA ALA A 106 23.72 9.73 11.92
C ALA A 106 24.61 8.50 11.68
N ASP A 107 24.55 7.52 12.58
CA ASP A 107 25.08 6.19 12.30
C ASP A 107 24.27 5.53 11.17
N ALA A 108 24.93 4.68 10.38
CA ALA A 108 24.30 4.05 9.22
C ALA A 108 23.16 3.11 9.66
N THR A 109 22.04 3.16 8.95
CA THR A 109 20.87 2.31 9.23
C THR A 109 20.39 1.60 7.96
N PRO A 110 19.77 0.42 8.08
CA PRO A 110 19.34 -0.36 6.92
C PRO A 110 18.05 0.14 6.25
N ASN A 111 17.41 1.20 6.76
CA ASN A 111 16.06 1.60 6.31
C ASN A 111 16.00 3.02 5.71
N ALA A 112 17.02 3.85 5.93
CA ALA A 112 17.02 5.25 5.49
C ALA A 112 18.42 5.72 5.09
N CYS A 113 18.49 6.73 4.21
CA CYS A 113 19.74 7.40 3.80
C CYS A 113 20.79 6.51 3.10
N GLN A 114 20.44 5.30 2.67
CA GLN A 114 21.38 4.35 2.04
C GLN A 114 22.01 4.87 0.75
N GLY A 115 21.28 5.68 -0.02
CA GLY A 115 21.77 6.30 -1.25
C GLY A 115 22.62 7.56 -1.05
N LEU A 116 22.80 8.02 0.19
CA LEU A 116 23.62 9.18 0.52
C LEU A 116 25.09 8.76 0.71
N ARG A 117 26.00 9.74 0.72
CA ARG A 117 27.45 9.55 0.90
C ARG A 117 27.71 8.74 2.16
N ASN A 118 28.35 7.59 2.00
CA ASN A 118 28.66 6.62 3.06
C ASN A 118 27.42 6.00 3.75
N GLY A 119 26.23 6.09 3.14
CA GLY A 119 25.00 5.49 3.66
C GLY A 119 24.49 6.11 4.96
N VAL A 120 24.77 7.39 5.20
CA VAL A 120 24.42 8.10 6.45
C VAL A 120 23.63 9.38 6.19
N CYS A 121 22.73 9.74 7.11
CA CYS A 121 22.03 11.01 7.08
C CYS A 121 22.90 12.13 7.65
N ASN A 122 22.97 13.28 6.96
CA ASN A 122 23.57 14.50 7.51
C ASN A 122 22.59 15.20 8.46
N TRP A 123 23.05 15.59 9.66
CA TRP A 123 22.27 16.27 10.69
C TRP A 123 22.83 17.66 11.01
N PRO A 124 22.47 18.67 10.22
CA PRO A 124 22.91 20.02 10.48
C PRO A 124 22.36 20.52 11.83
N LYS A 125 23.25 21.02 12.69
CA LYS A 125 22.92 21.64 13.98
C LYS A 125 23.81 22.86 14.19
N GLY A 126 23.22 23.96 14.65
CA GLY A 126 23.94 25.24 14.74
C GLY A 126 25.00 25.25 15.84
N ARG A 127 26.18 25.75 15.49
CA ARG A 127 27.33 25.96 16.35
C ARG A 127 27.67 27.45 16.36
N GLY A 128 27.03 28.19 17.25
CA GLY A 128 27.18 29.64 17.37
C GLY A 128 26.05 30.27 18.19
N ILE A 129 26.18 31.57 18.50
CA ILE A 129 25.15 32.30 19.25
C ILE A 129 23.88 32.39 18.40
N GLY A 130 22.76 31.87 18.91
CA GLY A 130 21.53 31.62 18.17
C GLY A 130 21.32 30.14 17.78
N GLY A 131 22.35 29.32 17.88
CA GLY A 131 22.36 27.89 17.53
C GLY A 131 21.71 27.61 16.18
N THR A 132 20.80 26.64 16.12
CA THR A 132 20.17 26.23 14.86
C THR A 132 19.34 27.35 14.20
N SER A 133 18.89 28.38 14.93
CA SER A 133 18.20 29.52 14.30
C SER A 133 19.07 30.33 13.35
N LEU A 134 20.40 30.21 13.47
CA LEU A 134 21.39 30.86 12.61
C LEU A 134 21.53 30.17 11.26
N ILE A 135 21.28 28.86 11.20
CA ILE A 135 21.51 28.03 10.01
C ILE A 135 20.23 27.39 9.43
N ASN A 136 19.11 27.42 10.14
CA ASN A 136 17.84 26.82 9.68
C ASN A 136 17.21 27.60 8.53
N PHE A 137 16.08 27.11 8.03
CA PHE A 137 15.34 27.71 6.92
C PHE A 137 14.35 28.79 7.38
N MET A 138 14.46 29.32 8.60
CA MET A 138 13.60 30.38 9.21
C MET A 138 12.10 30.11 9.23
N LEU A 139 11.63 28.94 8.82
CA LEU A 139 10.21 28.60 8.80
C LEU A 139 9.65 28.65 10.21
N TYR A 140 8.57 29.39 10.38
CA TYR A 140 7.90 29.59 11.66
C TYR A 140 6.55 28.86 11.64
N THR A 141 6.55 27.68 12.23
CA THR A 141 5.37 26.87 12.48
C THR A 141 5.37 26.41 13.94
N ARG A 142 4.18 26.24 14.50
CA ARG A 142 3.96 25.68 15.84
C ARG A 142 3.47 24.25 15.72
N GLY A 143 3.64 23.46 16.78
CA GLY A 143 2.96 22.18 16.90
C GLY A 143 1.44 22.38 16.94
N HIS A 144 0.70 21.35 16.56
CA HIS A 144 -0.75 21.37 16.69
C HIS A 144 -1.14 21.22 18.16
N ARG A 145 -2.28 21.77 18.59
CA ARG A 145 -2.67 21.79 20.02
C ARG A 145 -2.57 20.45 20.75
N ARG A 146 -2.92 19.36 20.04
CA ARG A 146 -2.87 17.99 20.55
C ARG A 146 -1.47 17.51 20.93
N ASP A 147 -0.40 18.12 20.40
CA ASP A 147 0.97 17.84 20.80
C ASP A 147 1.20 18.16 22.27
N TYR A 148 0.83 19.39 22.63
CA TYR A 148 0.98 19.96 23.96
C TYR A 148 -0.04 19.37 24.93
N ASP A 149 -1.29 19.24 24.50
CA ASP A 149 -2.33 18.57 25.30
C ASP A 149 -1.96 17.10 25.59
N GLY A 150 -1.27 16.43 24.66
CA GLY A 150 -0.70 15.10 24.87
C GLY A 150 0.40 15.07 25.92
N TRP A 151 1.26 16.10 25.98
CA TRP A 151 2.27 16.23 27.05
C TRP A 151 1.59 16.40 28.41
N ALA A 152 0.60 17.28 28.51
CA ALA A 152 -0.17 17.47 29.74
C ALA A 152 -0.90 16.19 30.17
N ALA A 153 -1.51 15.46 29.21
CA ALA A 153 -2.16 14.18 29.47
C ALA A 153 -1.17 13.07 29.92
N ALA A 154 0.11 13.20 29.60
CA ALA A 154 1.18 12.35 30.13
C ALA A 154 1.71 12.84 31.50
N ASN A 155 0.89 13.55 32.27
CA ASN A 155 1.17 14.14 33.58
C ASN A 155 2.23 15.26 33.59
N ASN A 156 2.50 15.91 32.46
CA ASN A 156 3.33 17.13 32.43
C ASN A 156 2.43 18.36 32.62
N THR A 157 1.94 18.57 33.84
CA THR A 157 1.08 19.73 34.19
C THR A 157 1.75 21.06 33.82
N GLY A 158 1.01 22.02 33.27
CA GLY A 158 1.57 23.31 32.81
C GLY A 158 1.94 23.35 31.32
N TRP A 159 1.80 22.23 30.59
CA TRP A 159 2.24 22.08 29.20
C TRP A 159 1.11 21.84 28.21
N SER A 160 -0.16 22.03 28.58
CA SER A 160 -1.27 21.99 27.61
C SER A 160 -1.16 23.15 26.62
N TYR A 161 -1.84 23.04 25.47
CA TYR A 161 -1.78 24.08 24.45
C TYR A 161 -2.23 25.46 24.97
N GLU A 162 -3.27 25.47 25.80
CA GLU A 162 -3.78 26.69 26.43
C GLU A 162 -2.74 27.35 27.33
N GLU A 163 -1.97 26.56 28.07
CA GLU A 163 -0.92 27.05 28.97
C GLU A 163 0.33 27.54 28.21
N VAL A 164 0.68 26.92 27.08
CA VAL A 164 1.87 27.31 26.29
C VAL A 164 1.61 28.42 25.27
N LEU A 165 0.38 28.59 24.78
CA LEU A 165 0.01 29.62 23.79
C LEU A 165 0.42 31.05 24.22
N PRO A 166 0.24 31.49 25.49
CA PRO A 166 0.75 32.77 25.96
C PRO A 166 2.25 32.96 25.75
N TYR A 167 3.07 31.90 25.85
CA TYR A 167 4.51 31.97 25.65
C TYR A 167 4.90 32.06 24.17
N PHE A 168 4.16 31.40 23.28
CA PHE A 168 4.29 31.61 21.84
C PHE A 168 4.00 33.07 21.48
N LYS A 169 2.88 33.61 21.96
CA LYS A 169 2.50 35.02 21.75
C LYS A 169 3.48 36.00 22.39
N LYS A 170 4.06 35.66 23.54
CA LYS A 170 5.08 36.49 24.22
C LYS A 170 6.38 36.57 23.41
N SER A 171 6.71 35.52 22.67
CA SER A 171 7.93 35.48 21.86
C SER A 171 7.73 36.13 20.49
N GLU A 172 6.54 36.00 19.93
CA GLU A 172 6.19 36.44 18.57
C GLU A 172 5.85 37.93 18.46
N ARG A 173 6.36 38.53 17.38
CA ARG A 173 5.89 39.78 16.80
C ARG A 173 5.41 39.52 15.38
N ILE A 174 4.10 39.35 15.22
CA ILE A 174 3.47 39.14 13.93
C ILE A 174 3.54 40.45 13.12
N GLY A 175 4.14 40.37 11.92
CA GLY A 175 4.21 41.46 10.94
C GLY A 175 3.30 41.24 9.73
N ILE A 176 2.27 40.40 9.88
CA ILE A 176 1.28 40.08 8.85
C ILE A 176 -0.03 40.79 9.22
N PRO A 177 -0.42 41.87 8.51
CA PRO A 177 -1.57 42.71 8.89
C PRO A 177 -2.88 41.94 9.08
N ASP A 178 -3.15 40.96 8.23
CA ASP A 178 -4.37 40.14 8.27
C ASP A 178 -4.50 39.33 9.57
N LEU A 179 -3.38 39.09 10.27
CA LEU A 179 -3.32 38.30 11.49
C LEU A 179 -3.26 39.15 12.77
N TYR A 180 -3.26 40.49 12.67
CA TYR A 180 -3.14 41.38 13.84
C TYR A 180 -4.29 41.27 14.84
N LYS A 181 -5.47 40.85 14.38
CA LYS A 181 -6.66 40.63 15.21
C LYS A 181 -6.83 39.18 15.66
N SER A 182 -5.98 38.26 15.19
CA SER A 182 -6.07 36.84 15.56
C SER A 182 -5.76 36.64 17.04
N PRO A 183 -6.57 35.88 17.79
CA PRO A 183 -6.29 35.59 19.20
C PRO A 183 -5.05 34.68 19.37
N TYR A 184 -4.58 34.05 18.31
CA TYR A 184 -3.46 33.11 18.31
C TYR A 184 -2.09 33.78 18.12
N HIS A 185 -2.04 35.07 17.76
CA HIS A 185 -0.79 35.76 17.47
C HIS A 185 -0.37 36.82 18.50
N GLY A 186 0.94 36.99 18.65
CA GLY A 186 1.58 38.01 19.47
C GLY A 186 2.03 39.21 18.66
N ARG A 187 1.87 40.43 19.20
CA ARG A 187 2.27 41.68 18.52
C ARG A 187 3.50 42.35 19.12
N ASN A 188 3.88 41.96 20.33
CA ASN A 188 4.85 42.69 21.15
C ASN A 188 6.12 41.87 21.45
N GLY A 189 6.23 40.65 20.92
CA GLY A 189 7.40 39.82 21.10
C GLY A 189 8.66 40.38 20.44
N LEU A 190 9.75 39.63 20.58
CA LEU A 190 11.07 40.01 20.06
C LEU A 190 11.42 39.31 18.75
N LEU A 191 10.72 38.23 18.42
CA LEU A 191 10.93 37.44 17.21
C LEU A 191 9.94 37.89 16.13
N ASP A 192 10.43 38.54 15.09
CA ASP A 192 9.59 38.98 13.96
C ASP A 192 9.17 37.80 13.10
N VAL A 193 7.87 37.67 12.87
CA VAL A 193 7.27 36.66 12.00
C VAL A 193 6.55 37.37 10.85
N GLN A 194 7.03 37.15 9.63
CA GLN A 194 6.54 37.83 8.43
C GLN A 194 6.39 36.85 7.28
N PHE A 195 5.59 37.21 6.28
CA PHE A 195 5.76 36.61 4.97
C PHE A 195 6.97 37.24 4.27
N THR A 196 7.59 36.50 3.34
CA THR A 196 8.57 37.09 2.42
C THR A 196 7.94 38.19 1.57
N ASP A 197 8.75 39.02 0.92
CA ASP A 197 8.22 39.92 -0.11
C ASP A 197 8.00 39.17 -1.45
N TYR A 198 8.92 38.27 -1.77
CA TYR A 198 8.89 37.50 -3.01
C TYR A 198 7.66 36.58 -3.11
N LYS A 199 7.02 36.59 -4.29
CA LYS A 199 5.83 35.79 -4.60
C LYS A 199 5.97 35.16 -5.98
N SER A 200 6.40 33.90 -6.02
CA SER A 200 6.46 33.18 -7.29
C SER A 200 5.07 32.87 -7.84
N ARG A 201 5.01 32.54 -9.13
CA ARG A 201 3.78 32.02 -9.75
C ARG A 201 3.48 30.60 -9.27
N GLN A 202 4.52 29.82 -8.98
CA GLN A 202 4.45 28.46 -8.45
C GLN A 202 3.77 28.45 -7.07
N MET A 203 4.11 29.39 -6.18
CA MET A 203 3.44 29.52 -4.88
C MET A 203 1.95 29.85 -5.04
N LYS A 204 1.60 30.78 -5.94
CA LYS A 204 0.18 31.08 -6.22
C LYS A 204 -0.56 29.88 -6.79
N ALA A 205 0.08 29.13 -7.69
CA ALA A 205 -0.47 27.91 -8.27
C ALA A 205 -0.67 26.83 -7.20
N PHE A 206 0.32 26.59 -6.33
CA PHE A 206 0.25 25.62 -5.24
C PHE A 206 -0.91 25.90 -4.28
N LEU A 207 -1.07 27.16 -3.85
CA LEU A 207 -2.20 27.58 -3.02
C LEU A 207 -3.55 27.41 -3.72
N LYS A 208 -3.60 27.70 -5.03
CA LYS A 208 -4.80 27.50 -5.84
C LYS A 208 -5.15 26.01 -5.98
N SER A 209 -4.15 25.15 -6.22
CA SER A 209 -4.34 23.70 -6.31
C SER A 209 -4.92 23.14 -5.00
N GLY A 210 -4.44 23.60 -3.84
CA GLY A 210 -5.03 23.25 -2.55
C GLY A 210 -6.54 23.52 -2.49
N ARG A 211 -6.98 24.71 -2.90
CA ARG A 211 -8.42 25.05 -3.00
C ARG A 211 -9.17 24.17 -4.00
N GLU A 212 -8.58 23.88 -5.16
CA GLU A 212 -9.19 23.02 -6.16
C GLU A 212 -9.36 21.57 -5.67
N LEU A 213 -8.51 21.12 -4.73
CA LEU A 213 -8.59 19.84 -4.03
C LEU A 213 -9.49 19.88 -2.78
N GLY A 214 -10.14 21.02 -2.50
CA GLY A 214 -11.07 21.17 -1.37
C GLY A 214 -10.41 21.49 -0.04
N TYR A 215 -9.13 21.92 -0.04
CA TYR A 215 -8.46 22.43 1.15
C TYR A 215 -8.58 23.94 1.27
N ASP A 216 -8.72 24.43 2.49
CA ASP A 216 -8.69 25.87 2.77
C ASP A 216 -7.27 26.43 2.66
N ILE A 217 -7.18 27.73 2.39
CA ILE A 217 -5.95 28.48 2.63
C ILE A 217 -5.99 28.97 4.07
N THR A 218 -5.10 28.45 4.90
CA THR A 218 -5.15 28.63 6.35
C THR A 218 -3.95 29.41 6.89
N ASP A 219 -4.08 29.81 8.15
CA ASP A 219 -2.97 30.26 8.99
C ASP A 219 -2.45 29.05 9.78
N THR A 220 -1.23 28.61 9.47
CA THR A 220 -0.61 27.42 10.07
C THR A 220 -0.36 27.55 11.57
N ASN A 221 -0.43 28.77 12.12
CA ASN A 221 -0.25 29.06 13.53
C ASN A 221 -1.55 29.52 14.22
N GLY A 222 -2.68 29.46 13.51
CA GLY A 222 -4.01 29.83 13.98
C GLY A 222 -4.81 28.66 14.55
N GLU A 223 -6.13 28.82 14.61
CA GLU A 223 -7.05 27.81 15.17
C GLU A 223 -7.04 26.49 14.39
N HIS A 224 -6.95 26.58 13.06
CA HIS A 224 -7.04 25.45 12.14
C HIS A 224 -5.77 25.37 11.29
N MET A 225 -4.88 24.45 11.66
CA MET A 225 -3.59 24.25 10.98
C MET A 225 -3.73 23.54 9.63
N MET A 226 -4.71 22.65 9.48
CA MET A 226 -4.93 21.83 8.29
C MET A 226 -5.25 22.68 7.06
N GLY A 227 -4.48 22.55 5.99
CA GLY A 227 -4.69 23.31 4.76
C GLY A 227 -3.39 23.80 4.13
N PHE A 228 -3.54 24.63 3.10
CA PHE A 228 -2.44 25.19 2.34
C PHE A 228 -2.13 26.59 2.85
N ALA A 229 -0.86 26.96 2.97
CA ALA A 229 -0.48 28.24 3.51
C ALA A 229 0.81 28.77 2.88
N ARG A 230 0.89 30.10 2.85
CA ARG A 230 2.16 30.76 2.55
C ARG A 230 3.10 30.60 3.74
N ALA A 231 4.39 30.41 3.46
CA ALA A 231 5.41 30.26 4.50
C ALA A 231 5.51 31.51 5.39
N GLN A 232 5.19 31.38 6.67
CA GLN A 232 5.56 32.36 7.70
C GLN A 232 7.01 32.11 8.10
N ALA A 233 7.82 33.17 8.20
CA ALA A 233 9.24 33.04 8.49
C ALA A 233 9.73 34.05 9.52
N THR A 234 10.75 33.67 10.29
CA THR A 234 11.44 34.54 11.25
C THR A 234 12.36 35.53 10.53
N ILE A 235 11.76 36.55 9.92
CA ILE A 235 12.43 37.54 9.07
C ILE A 235 12.04 38.95 9.53
N ARG A 236 13.03 39.85 9.54
CA ARG A 236 12.87 41.29 9.81
C ARG A 236 13.48 42.07 8.66
N ASN A 237 12.67 42.85 7.94
CA ASN A 237 13.10 43.67 6.80
C ASN A 237 13.87 42.86 5.73
N GLY A 238 13.35 41.68 5.37
CA GLY A 238 13.96 40.79 4.38
C GLY A 238 15.17 40.00 4.87
N ARG A 239 15.65 40.21 6.11
CA ARG A 239 16.81 39.51 6.70
C ARG A 239 16.38 38.52 7.78
N ARG A 240 17.19 37.47 7.98
CA ARG A 240 17.01 36.51 9.08
C ARG A 240 16.94 37.22 10.44
N CYS A 241 15.89 36.91 11.19
CA CYS A 241 15.78 37.23 12.62
C CYS A 241 16.14 35.98 13.45
N SER A 242 17.43 35.78 13.71
CA SER A 242 17.92 34.70 14.59
C SER A 242 17.51 34.95 16.04
N THR A 243 17.55 33.93 16.91
CA THR A 243 17.30 34.14 18.34
C THR A 243 18.39 34.99 19.01
N SER A 244 19.60 35.03 18.43
CA SER A 244 20.65 35.97 18.83
C SER A 244 20.22 37.42 18.59
N LYS A 245 19.76 37.75 17.39
CA LYS A 245 19.23 39.09 17.05
C LYS A 245 17.98 39.46 17.84
N ALA A 246 17.09 38.51 18.05
CA ALA A 246 15.85 38.76 18.77
C ALA A 246 16.07 38.92 20.28
N PHE A 247 16.89 38.06 20.91
CA PHE A 247 16.96 37.95 22.37
C PHE A 247 18.30 38.34 22.97
N ILE A 248 19.43 38.26 22.26
CA ILE A 248 20.75 38.59 22.82
C ILE A 248 21.17 40.02 22.48
N GLN A 249 21.14 40.39 21.20
CA GLN A 249 21.59 41.71 20.76
C GLN A 249 20.91 42.89 21.49
N PRO A 250 19.59 42.86 21.79
CA PRO A 250 18.92 43.97 22.46
C PRO A 250 19.30 44.15 23.94
N VAL A 251 20.06 43.20 24.53
CA VAL A 251 20.37 43.16 25.97
C VAL A 251 21.86 43.07 26.27
N LEU A 252 22.73 43.27 25.27
CA LEU A 252 24.19 43.23 25.44
C LEU A 252 24.73 44.26 26.45
N GLN A 253 23.98 45.32 26.71
CA GLN A 253 24.28 46.35 27.70
C GLN A 253 24.05 45.90 29.16
N ARG A 254 23.43 44.74 29.41
CA ARG A 254 23.16 44.25 30.77
C ARG A 254 24.45 43.71 31.40
N HIS A 255 24.94 44.38 32.43
CA HIS A 255 26.18 43.99 33.12
C HIS A 255 26.10 42.64 33.86
N ASN A 256 24.90 42.15 34.16
CA ASN A 256 24.68 40.88 34.84
C ASN A 256 24.56 39.67 33.89
N LEU A 257 24.73 39.88 32.57
CA LEU A 257 24.75 38.83 31.56
C LEU A 257 26.17 38.67 30.99
N HIS A 258 26.78 37.53 31.23
CA HIS A 258 28.11 37.17 30.73
C HIS A 258 27.95 36.12 29.62
N ILE A 259 28.51 36.37 28.44
CA ILE A 259 28.40 35.48 27.28
C ILE A 259 29.80 35.02 26.89
N SER A 260 30.04 33.71 26.94
CA SER A 260 31.35 33.14 26.60
C SER A 260 31.24 32.26 25.37
N MET A 261 31.82 32.73 24.27
CA MET A 261 31.95 32.01 23.00
C MET A 261 33.19 31.10 23.03
N LYS A 262 33.22 30.13 22.10
CA LYS A 262 34.28 29.10 22.00
C LYS A 262 34.52 28.34 23.31
N SER A 263 33.46 28.18 24.09
CA SER A 263 33.43 27.50 25.38
C SER A 263 32.74 26.15 25.22
N TRP A 264 33.54 25.09 25.14
CA TRP A 264 33.06 23.72 24.98
C TRP A 264 32.87 23.07 26.34
N VAL A 265 31.61 22.93 26.77
CA VAL A 265 31.28 22.24 28.02
C VAL A 265 31.59 20.75 27.89
N THR A 266 32.36 20.22 28.84
CA THR A 266 32.82 18.83 28.85
C THR A 266 32.09 17.98 29.87
N LYS A 267 31.63 18.59 30.98
CA LYS A 267 31.00 17.88 32.09
C LYS A 267 30.14 18.80 32.96
N LEU A 268 29.04 18.26 33.49
CA LEU A 268 28.24 18.86 34.55
C LEU A 268 28.79 18.42 35.91
N LEU A 269 28.87 19.34 36.86
CA LEU A 269 29.30 19.04 38.23
C LEU A 269 28.05 18.81 39.07
N ILE A 270 27.84 17.57 39.49
CA ILE A 270 26.68 17.16 40.29
C ILE A 270 27.19 16.57 41.61
N ASP A 271 26.66 17.07 42.72
CA ASP A 271 26.97 16.53 44.04
C ASP A 271 26.38 15.10 44.15
N PRO A 272 27.21 14.08 44.46
CA PRO A 272 26.75 12.70 44.46
C PRO A 272 25.75 12.37 45.58
N ASN A 273 25.73 13.16 46.66
CA ASN A 273 24.89 12.97 47.83
C ASN A 273 23.56 13.73 47.69
N THR A 274 23.63 15.03 47.38
CA THR A 274 22.42 15.88 47.28
C THR A 274 21.75 15.80 45.91
N LYS A 275 22.46 15.27 44.90
CA LYS A 275 22.06 15.24 43.48
C LYS A 275 21.87 16.64 42.87
N MET A 276 22.37 17.69 43.52
CA MET A 276 22.32 19.05 43.00
C MET A 276 23.40 19.29 41.94
N ALA A 277 23.04 19.95 40.83
CA ALA A 277 24.00 20.45 39.86
C ALA A 277 24.61 21.76 40.36
N VAL A 278 25.91 21.74 40.67
CA VAL A 278 26.64 22.83 41.35
C VAL A 278 27.54 23.64 40.43
N GLY A 279 27.62 23.29 39.15
CA GLY A 279 28.46 23.99 38.18
C GLY A 279 28.74 23.18 36.92
N VAL A 280 29.67 23.70 36.11
CA VAL A 280 30.09 23.08 34.87
C VAL A 280 31.60 23.15 34.69
N GLU A 281 32.13 22.16 33.98
CA GLU A 281 33.48 22.17 33.44
C GLU A 281 33.42 22.40 31.93
N PHE A 282 34.27 23.27 31.42
CA PHE A 282 34.40 23.52 30.00
C PHE A 282 35.83 23.84 29.58
N THR A 283 36.07 23.76 28.28
CA THR A 283 37.34 24.18 27.68
C THR A 283 37.15 25.40 26.80
N LYS A 284 38.05 26.37 26.94
CA LYS A 284 38.11 27.57 26.09
C LYS A 284 39.58 27.84 25.79
N GLN A 285 39.93 28.06 24.53
CA GLN A 285 41.32 28.27 24.10
C GLN A 285 42.31 27.19 24.62
N ARG A 286 41.86 25.93 24.66
CA ARG A 286 42.59 24.77 25.20
C ARG A 286 42.90 24.83 26.71
N GLN A 287 42.40 25.83 27.42
CA GLN A 287 42.42 25.88 28.89
C GLN A 287 41.12 25.31 29.45
N ARG A 288 41.22 24.63 30.59
CA ARG A 288 40.08 24.06 31.33
C ARG A 288 39.61 25.07 32.37
N TYR A 289 38.31 25.30 32.41
CA TYR A 289 37.63 26.16 33.36
C TYR A 289 36.60 25.37 34.14
N VAL A 290 36.41 25.75 35.39
CA VAL A 290 35.36 25.25 36.28
C VAL A 290 34.66 26.45 36.87
N VAL A 291 33.35 26.52 36.70
CA VAL A 291 32.51 27.62 37.21
C VAL A 291 31.33 27.05 37.97
N ARG A 292 31.02 27.62 39.14
CA ARG A 292 29.95 27.16 40.02
C ARG A 292 28.64 27.92 39.79
N ALA A 293 27.53 27.24 40.05
CA ALA A 293 26.20 27.83 40.07
C ALA A 293 25.64 27.81 41.50
N SER A 294 25.16 28.96 41.99
CA SER A 294 24.52 29.07 43.30
C SER A 294 23.04 28.69 43.27
N LYS A 295 22.37 28.77 42.11
CA LYS A 295 20.98 28.34 41.93
C LYS A 295 20.88 27.16 40.96
N GLU A 296 21.01 27.40 39.65
CA GLU A 296 20.75 26.34 38.65
C GLU A 296 21.75 26.33 37.51
N VAL A 297 22.08 25.11 37.07
CA VAL A 297 22.71 24.83 35.79
C VAL A 297 21.63 24.38 34.81
N ILE A 298 21.42 25.16 33.75
CA ILE A 298 20.36 24.93 32.75
C ILE A 298 20.98 24.42 31.46
N LEU A 299 20.56 23.24 31.05
CA LEU A 299 21.08 22.59 29.85
C LEU A 299 20.21 22.90 28.63
N SER A 300 20.74 23.73 27.71
CA SER A 300 20.11 24.14 26.45
C SER A 300 20.97 23.80 25.22
N ALA A 301 21.71 22.68 25.28
CA ALA A 301 22.63 22.25 24.22
C ALA A 301 21.95 21.52 23.05
N GLY A 302 20.61 21.37 23.09
CA GLY A 302 19.80 20.71 22.05
C GLY A 302 19.71 19.19 22.18
N ALA A 303 18.90 18.57 21.32
CA ALA A 303 18.53 17.15 21.42
C ALA A 303 19.69 16.14 21.28
N ILE A 304 20.88 16.58 20.86
CA ILE A 304 22.06 15.73 20.68
C ILE A 304 23.07 15.94 21.82
N ALA A 305 23.48 17.19 22.05
CA ALA A 305 24.54 17.47 23.02
C ALA A 305 24.03 17.44 24.48
N SER A 306 22.75 17.76 24.73
CA SER A 306 22.19 17.66 26.08
C SER A 306 22.24 16.23 26.65
N PRO A 307 21.73 15.18 25.97
CA PRO A 307 21.85 13.81 26.48
C PRO A 307 23.30 13.36 26.56
N GLN A 308 24.18 13.77 25.63
CA GLN A 308 25.61 13.47 25.72
C GLN A 308 26.24 14.00 27.01
N LEU A 309 25.96 15.26 27.37
CA LEU A 309 26.50 15.89 28.58
C LEU A 309 25.98 15.25 29.86
N LEU A 310 24.70 14.87 29.90
CA LEU A 310 24.13 14.12 31.02
C LEU A 310 24.81 12.76 31.19
N LEU A 311 24.97 12.01 30.09
CA LEU A 311 25.64 10.71 30.08
C LEU A 311 27.10 10.82 30.55
N LEU A 312 27.87 11.80 30.05
CA LEU A 312 29.25 12.05 30.47
C LEU A 312 29.36 12.46 31.95
N SER A 313 28.27 12.95 32.53
CA SER A 313 28.19 13.41 33.91
C SER A 313 27.59 12.37 34.87
N GLY A 314 27.35 11.14 34.40
CA GLY A 314 26.88 10.04 35.24
C GLY A 314 25.35 9.96 35.40
N VAL A 315 24.59 10.67 34.55
CA VAL A 315 23.12 10.63 34.53
C VAL A 315 22.66 9.95 33.23
N GLY A 316 22.12 8.74 33.35
CA GLY A 316 21.72 7.94 32.20
C GLY A 316 21.65 6.44 32.50
N PRO A 317 21.42 5.60 31.48
CA PRO A 317 21.17 4.18 31.70
C PRO A 317 22.38 3.51 32.35
N ARG A 318 22.18 2.88 33.51
CA ARG A 318 23.25 2.25 34.31
C ARG A 318 24.21 1.41 33.47
N ALA A 319 23.67 0.46 32.72
CA ALA A 319 24.48 -0.45 31.90
C ALA A 319 25.37 0.29 30.88
N HIS A 320 24.85 1.37 30.27
CA HIS A 320 25.59 2.18 29.30
C HIS A 320 26.71 2.99 29.95
N LEU A 321 26.45 3.52 31.16
CA LEU A 321 27.45 4.28 31.91
C LEU A 321 28.59 3.38 32.42
N GLU A 322 28.23 2.20 32.96
CA GLU A 322 29.18 1.20 33.43
C GLU A 322 30.08 0.68 32.28
N GLU A 323 29.50 0.46 31.08
CA GLU A 323 30.26 0.11 29.86
C GLU A 323 31.38 1.11 29.54
N HIS A 324 31.15 2.41 29.76
CA HIS A 324 32.15 3.45 29.53
C HIS A 324 32.99 3.82 30.77
N SER A 325 32.85 3.06 31.87
CA SER A 325 33.50 3.33 33.16
C SER A 325 33.19 4.74 33.70
N ILE A 326 31.95 5.19 33.52
CA ILE A 326 31.46 6.46 34.06
C ILE A 326 30.68 6.14 35.35
N PRO A 327 31.00 6.78 36.49
CA PRO A 327 30.26 6.58 37.73
C PRO A 327 28.76 6.89 37.55
N VAL A 328 27.91 5.95 37.97
CA VAL A 328 26.45 6.11 37.89
C VAL A 328 25.98 6.98 39.05
N LEU A 329 25.67 8.24 38.77
CA LEU A 329 25.04 9.13 39.73
C LEU A 329 23.54 8.91 39.80
N GLN A 330 22.90 8.67 38.66
CA GLN A 330 21.47 8.44 38.55
C GLN A 330 21.13 7.60 37.31
N ASP A 331 20.38 6.52 37.51
CA ASP A 331 19.90 5.64 36.45
C ASP A 331 18.60 6.17 35.85
N LEU A 332 18.68 6.71 34.63
CA LEU A 332 17.55 7.32 33.90
C LEU A 332 17.64 6.99 32.41
N PRO A 333 16.52 6.98 31.67
CA PRO A 333 16.50 6.66 30.24
C PRO A 333 17.00 7.83 29.36
N VAL A 334 18.13 8.45 29.71
CA VAL A 334 18.75 9.52 28.93
C VAL A 334 19.16 9.00 27.55
N GLY A 335 18.79 9.76 26.52
CA GLY A 335 19.11 9.46 25.14
C GLY A 335 18.07 8.60 24.41
N TYR A 336 17.07 8.05 25.08
CA TYR A 336 15.94 7.38 24.42
C TYR A 336 14.91 8.38 23.86
N ASN A 337 14.01 7.90 23.00
CA ASN A 337 12.92 8.68 22.40
C ASN A 337 13.39 9.83 21.48
N LEU A 338 14.50 9.63 20.76
CA LEU A 338 14.92 10.58 19.73
C LEU A 338 13.91 10.55 18.57
N GLN A 339 13.37 11.71 18.22
CA GLN A 339 12.41 11.85 17.11
C GLN A 339 12.86 13.00 16.22
N ASP A 340 12.67 12.84 14.91
CA ASP A 340 12.91 13.89 13.92
C ASP A 340 12.02 13.62 12.70
N HIS A 341 11.72 14.66 11.92
CA HIS A 341 10.92 14.52 10.70
C HIS A 341 11.82 14.08 9.55
N ILE A 342 11.54 12.91 8.98
CA ILE A 342 12.20 12.46 7.75
C ILE A 342 11.51 13.05 6.53
N THR A 343 12.31 13.41 5.52
CA THR A 343 11.84 13.99 4.26
C THR A 343 12.32 13.16 3.07
N LEU A 344 11.56 13.16 1.98
CA LEU A 344 12.04 12.66 0.68
C LEU A 344 12.40 13.83 -0.22
N ASN A 345 13.70 14.04 -0.43
CA ASN A 345 14.19 15.04 -1.37
C ASN A 345 14.32 14.43 -2.77
N GLY A 346 14.09 15.22 -3.83
CA GLY A 346 14.34 14.81 -5.22
C GLY A 346 13.11 14.72 -6.12
N LEU A 347 11.91 15.05 -5.65
CA LEU A 347 10.76 15.26 -6.52
C LEU A 347 10.89 16.63 -7.21
N VAL A 348 11.42 16.59 -8.42
CA VAL A 348 11.74 17.76 -9.25
C VAL A 348 10.78 17.82 -10.43
N PHE A 349 10.20 19.00 -10.67
CA PHE A 349 9.23 19.21 -11.72
C PHE A 349 9.66 20.36 -12.64
N MET A 350 9.65 20.10 -13.95
CA MET A 350 9.94 21.12 -14.96
C MET A 350 8.77 22.09 -15.10
N VAL A 351 9.08 23.36 -15.34
CA VAL A 351 8.07 24.41 -15.55
C VAL A 351 8.53 25.37 -16.62
N ASN A 352 7.60 25.85 -17.46
CA ASN A 352 7.89 26.84 -18.50
C ASN A 352 7.86 28.28 -17.96
N ASP A 353 8.35 28.47 -16.73
CA ASP A 353 8.37 29.77 -16.05
C ASP A 353 9.66 29.89 -15.25
N SER A 354 10.08 31.11 -14.97
CA SER A 354 11.32 31.37 -14.24
C SER A 354 11.23 30.85 -12.80
N THR A 355 12.21 30.08 -12.37
CA THR A 355 12.37 29.54 -11.02
C THR A 355 13.63 30.12 -10.36
N VAL A 356 13.87 29.79 -9.10
CA VAL A 356 15.11 30.17 -8.40
C VAL A 356 16.15 29.07 -8.62
N ASN A 357 17.24 29.40 -9.30
CA ASN A 357 18.37 28.50 -9.55
C ASN A 357 19.70 29.25 -9.37
N ASP A 358 20.82 28.52 -9.34
CA ASP A 358 22.15 29.08 -9.12
C ASP A 358 22.54 30.19 -10.11
N ALA A 359 22.09 30.11 -11.37
CA ALA A 359 22.35 31.16 -12.35
C ALA A 359 21.59 32.45 -12.03
N ARG A 360 20.35 32.35 -11.53
CA ARG A 360 19.55 33.49 -11.07
C ARG A 360 20.10 34.13 -9.79
N LEU A 361 20.79 33.34 -8.96
CA LEU A 361 21.52 33.82 -7.77
C LEU A 361 22.79 34.62 -8.10
N LEU A 362 23.13 34.77 -9.38
CA LEU A 362 24.20 35.66 -9.82
C LEU A 362 23.67 36.92 -10.51
N ASN A 363 22.34 37.13 -10.56
CA ASN A 363 21.76 38.30 -11.18
C ASN A 363 22.06 39.58 -10.36
N PRO A 364 22.82 40.55 -10.92
CA PRO A 364 23.22 41.75 -10.18
C PRO A 364 22.03 42.61 -9.70
N MET A 365 20.91 42.60 -10.43
CA MET A 365 19.72 43.38 -10.06
C MET A 365 19.00 42.79 -8.86
N ASP A 366 18.96 41.46 -8.73
CA ASP A 366 18.36 40.80 -7.57
C ASP A 366 19.24 40.95 -6.32
N ILE A 367 20.58 40.93 -6.49
CA ILE A 367 21.54 41.25 -5.43
C ILE A 367 21.36 42.70 -4.97
N PHE A 368 21.32 43.65 -5.90
CA PHE A 368 21.13 45.06 -5.61
C PHE A 368 19.79 45.31 -4.89
N ARG A 369 18.69 44.73 -5.38
CA ARG A 369 17.37 44.85 -4.76
C ARG A 369 17.39 44.34 -3.32
N TYR A 370 18.02 43.19 -3.06
CA TYR A 370 18.12 42.66 -1.71
C TYR A 370 18.96 43.55 -0.78
N ILE A 371 20.15 43.98 -1.21
CA ILE A 371 21.07 44.78 -0.38
C ILE A 371 20.42 46.10 0.04
N PHE A 372 19.77 46.81 -0.88
CA PHE A 372 19.26 48.16 -0.64
C PHE A 372 17.83 48.21 -0.10
N SER A 373 16.98 47.23 -0.43
CA SER A 373 15.56 47.26 -0.07
C SER A 373 15.08 46.06 0.74
N GLY A 374 15.92 45.02 0.92
CA GLY A 374 15.49 43.79 1.59
C GLY A 374 14.37 43.07 0.85
N GLN A 375 14.32 43.18 -0.48
CA GLN A 375 13.28 42.61 -1.35
C GLN A 375 13.89 41.66 -2.39
N GLY A 376 13.02 40.90 -3.06
CA GLY A 376 13.42 39.97 -4.11
C GLY A 376 13.77 38.56 -3.60
N PRO A 377 14.31 37.69 -4.48
CA PRO A 377 14.41 36.25 -4.22
C PRO A 377 15.32 35.89 -3.05
N TYR A 378 16.34 36.69 -2.72
CA TYR A 378 17.22 36.44 -1.57
C TYR A 378 16.50 36.44 -0.21
N THR A 379 15.28 36.99 -0.16
CA THR A 379 14.43 36.97 1.05
C THR A 379 13.76 35.61 1.28
N ILE A 380 13.83 34.67 0.33
CA ILE A 380 13.17 33.37 0.43
C ILE A 380 13.88 32.50 1.49
N PRO A 381 13.16 31.94 2.47
CA PRO A 381 13.71 31.16 3.57
C PRO A 381 14.33 29.83 3.12
N GLY A 382 15.63 29.83 2.82
CA GLY A 382 16.35 28.65 2.31
C GLY A 382 15.72 28.01 1.07
N GLY A 383 14.92 28.76 0.31
CA GLY A 383 14.22 28.26 -0.87
C GLY A 383 12.78 27.78 -0.65
N ALA A 384 12.22 27.75 0.57
CA ALA A 384 10.83 27.34 0.79
C ALA A 384 9.85 28.53 0.70
N GLU A 385 8.74 28.38 -0.04
CA GLU A 385 7.76 29.46 -0.28
C GLU A 385 6.37 29.22 0.34
N ALA A 386 5.93 27.96 0.39
CA ALA A 386 4.60 27.59 0.87
C ALA A 386 4.60 26.15 1.40
N PHE A 387 3.62 25.85 2.25
CA PHE A 387 3.43 24.53 2.85
C PHE A 387 1.98 24.09 2.74
N ALA A 388 1.76 22.78 2.83
CA ALA A 388 0.45 22.23 3.12
C ALA A 388 0.55 21.26 4.29
N PHE A 389 -0.23 21.49 5.34
CA PHE A 389 -0.42 20.53 6.42
C PHE A 389 -1.63 19.68 6.11
N VAL A 390 -1.36 18.43 5.77
CA VAL A 390 -2.37 17.51 5.26
C VAL A 390 -2.33 16.21 6.04
N ARG A 391 -3.44 15.49 5.92
CA ARG A 391 -3.63 14.20 6.55
C ARG A 391 -3.57 13.15 5.46
N THR A 392 -2.62 12.22 5.58
CA THR A 392 -2.50 11.10 4.66
C THR A 392 -3.76 10.24 4.69
N PRO A 393 -4.17 9.62 3.57
CA PRO A 393 -5.39 8.80 3.52
C PRO A 393 -5.44 7.68 4.56
N SER A 394 -4.31 7.04 4.85
CA SER A 394 -4.21 5.97 5.85
C SER A 394 -3.96 6.44 7.28
N SER A 395 -3.82 7.76 7.47
CA SER A 395 -3.64 8.35 8.78
C SER A 395 -4.69 7.82 9.75
N ARG A 396 -4.27 7.51 10.98
CA ARG A 396 -5.17 7.15 12.09
C ARG A 396 -5.39 8.32 13.04
N PHE A 397 -4.77 9.45 12.76
CA PHE A 397 -4.90 10.65 13.54
C PHE A 397 -6.30 11.29 13.32
N PRO A 398 -6.80 12.05 14.31
CA PRO A 398 -8.00 12.86 14.16
C PRO A 398 -8.01 13.70 12.88
N LYS A 399 -9.19 14.06 12.37
CA LYS A 399 -9.33 14.74 11.07
C LYS A 399 -8.64 16.10 11.01
N ASP A 400 -8.55 16.78 12.15
CA ASP A 400 -7.89 18.07 12.36
C ASP A 400 -6.36 17.96 12.55
N TYR A 401 -5.80 16.75 12.56
CA TYR A 401 -4.43 16.50 12.97
C TYR A 401 -3.57 15.98 11.81
N ALA A 402 -2.75 16.87 11.26
CA ALA A 402 -1.85 16.58 10.15
C ALA A 402 -0.75 15.58 10.54
N ASP A 403 -0.45 14.67 9.61
CA ASP A 403 0.68 13.75 9.69
C ASP A 403 1.66 13.86 8.52
N MET A 404 1.35 14.73 7.55
CA MET A 404 2.21 15.06 6.43
C MET A 404 2.26 16.57 6.23
N GLU A 405 3.46 17.08 6.01
CA GLU A 405 3.70 18.42 5.50
C GLU A 405 4.23 18.31 4.06
N LEU A 406 3.67 19.11 3.14
CA LEU A 406 4.16 19.23 1.78
C LEU A 406 4.81 20.60 1.61
N VAL A 407 6.12 20.63 1.34
CA VAL A 407 6.90 21.86 1.20
C VAL A 407 7.09 22.21 -0.27
N LEU A 408 6.70 23.41 -0.69
CA LEU A 408 7.02 23.97 -2.01
C LEU A 408 8.35 24.74 -1.96
N GLY A 409 9.30 24.29 -2.78
CA GLY A 409 10.55 25.00 -3.06
C GLY A 409 10.41 25.98 -4.24
N ALA A 410 10.98 27.18 -4.10
CA ALA A 410 11.17 28.19 -5.14
C ALA A 410 12.05 27.72 -6.31
N GLY A 411 12.85 26.69 -6.04
CA GLY A 411 13.76 26.01 -6.95
C GLY A 411 13.79 24.52 -6.61
N SER A 412 14.65 23.77 -7.30
CA SER A 412 14.75 22.33 -7.14
C SER A 412 16.20 21.88 -6.99
N LEU A 413 16.39 20.61 -6.63
CA LEU A 413 17.72 20.00 -6.58
C LEU A 413 18.46 20.04 -7.92
N SER A 414 17.78 20.00 -9.07
CA SER A 414 18.47 20.03 -10.37
C SER A 414 19.14 21.37 -10.69
N GLY A 415 18.77 22.43 -9.97
CA GLY A 415 19.36 23.76 -10.11
C GLY A 415 20.67 23.96 -9.33
N ASP A 416 21.16 22.95 -8.59
CA ASP A 416 22.33 23.00 -7.71
C ASP A 416 23.66 22.83 -8.49
N ARG A 417 24.00 23.82 -9.32
CA ARG A 417 25.23 23.83 -10.13
C ARG A 417 26.49 23.91 -9.27
N PHE A 418 26.45 24.67 -8.18
CA PHE A 418 27.59 24.85 -7.27
C PHE A 418 27.76 23.69 -6.28
N GLY A 419 26.75 22.82 -6.15
CA GLY A 419 26.81 21.61 -5.33
C GLY A 419 26.52 21.84 -3.85
N THR A 420 25.95 22.99 -3.49
CA THR A 420 25.69 23.36 -2.09
C THR A 420 24.58 22.48 -1.50
N LEU A 421 23.50 22.24 -2.24
CA LEU A 421 22.38 21.42 -1.79
C LEU A 421 22.75 19.93 -1.73
N ARG A 422 23.50 19.42 -2.73
CA ARG A 422 23.96 18.02 -2.72
C ARG A 422 24.98 17.76 -1.61
N ASP A 423 25.86 18.71 -1.30
CA ASP A 423 26.79 18.57 -0.17
C ASP A 423 26.05 18.59 1.17
N LEU A 424 25.08 19.50 1.33
CA LEU A 424 24.21 19.56 2.49
C LEU A 424 23.47 18.23 2.71
N LEU A 425 22.78 17.74 1.69
CA LEU A 425 22.00 16.50 1.77
C LEU A 425 22.87 15.24 1.77
N GLY A 426 24.16 15.36 1.46
CA GLY A 426 25.06 14.22 1.34
C GLY A 426 24.80 13.38 0.08
N ILE A 427 24.33 13.98 -1.02
CA ILE A 427 24.12 13.31 -2.29
C ILE A 427 25.46 13.13 -3.04
N THR A 428 25.71 11.96 -3.63
CA THR A 428 26.92 11.72 -4.44
C THR A 428 26.84 12.47 -5.77
N ASN A 429 27.98 12.93 -6.30
CA ASN A 429 28.00 13.60 -7.60
C ASN A 429 27.50 12.66 -8.71
N GLU A 430 27.88 11.38 -8.64
CA GLU A 430 27.41 10.36 -9.59
C GLU A 430 25.88 10.23 -9.61
N PHE A 431 25.24 10.14 -8.44
CA PHE A 431 23.77 10.08 -8.37
C PHE A 431 23.15 11.38 -8.88
N TYR A 432 23.71 12.52 -8.49
CA TYR A 432 23.24 13.83 -8.91
C TYR A 432 23.27 13.99 -10.43
N ASP A 433 24.41 13.71 -11.06
CA ASP A 433 24.60 13.84 -12.50
C ASP A 433 23.69 12.86 -13.25
N LYS A 434 23.57 11.62 -12.75
CA LYS A 434 22.69 10.61 -13.35
C LYS A 434 21.20 10.98 -13.28
N MET A 435 20.76 11.57 -12.17
CA MET A 435 19.33 11.86 -11.96
C MET A 435 18.91 13.23 -12.48
N PHE A 436 19.81 14.21 -12.43
CA PHE A 436 19.48 15.62 -12.67
C PHE A 436 20.32 16.26 -13.78
N GLY A 437 21.31 15.57 -14.36
CA GLY A 437 22.18 16.09 -15.43
C GLY A 437 21.40 16.72 -16.58
N ASP A 438 20.40 16.01 -17.10
CA ASP A 438 19.58 16.44 -18.24
C ASP A 438 18.59 17.58 -17.92
N MET A 439 18.56 18.05 -16.67
CA MET A 439 17.66 19.09 -16.16
C MET A 439 18.40 20.33 -15.66
N GLN A 440 19.74 20.36 -15.69
CA GLN A 440 20.53 21.47 -15.14
C GLN A 440 20.30 22.83 -15.82
N ASP A 441 19.93 22.81 -17.11
CA ASP A 441 19.60 24.01 -17.90
C ASP A 441 18.10 24.27 -18.03
N LYS A 442 17.27 23.53 -17.28
CA LYS A 442 15.81 23.66 -17.31
C LYS A 442 15.31 24.35 -16.05
N GLU A 443 14.25 25.12 -16.21
CA GLU A 443 13.54 25.73 -15.08
C GLU A 443 12.73 24.65 -14.34
N THR A 444 12.94 24.57 -13.02
CA THR A 444 12.39 23.48 -12.20
C THR A 444 12.07 23.94 -10.78
N PHE A 445 11.05 23.33 -10.17
CA PHE A 445 10.72 23.51 -8.75
C PHE A 445 10.64 22.16 -8.03
N GLY A 446 10.76 22.19 -6.70
CA GLY A 446 10.68 21.00 -5.86
C GLY A 446 9.42 20.97 -4.99
N LEU A 447 8.87 19.78 -4.77
CA LEU A 447 7.91 19.51 -3.70
C LEU A 447 8.48 18.43 -2.78
N VAL A 448 8.50 18.68 -1.48
CA VAL A 448 9.11 17.76 -0.50
C VAL A 448 8.06 17.31 0.51
N PRO A 449 7.73 16.00 0.58
CA PRO A 449 6.91 15.47 1.64
C PRO A 449 7.75 15.30 2.91
N VAL A 450 7.18 15.69 4.04
CA VAL A 450 7.79 15.69 5.37
C VAL A 450 6.88 14.92 6.32
N LEU A 451 7.39 13.82 6.87
CA LEU A 451 6.63 13.01 7.82
C LEU A 451 6.62 13.70 9.20
N LEU A 452 5.46 14.20 9.62
CA LEU A 452 5.31 14.96 10.87
C LEU A 452 5.13 14.06 12.11
N ARG A 453 4.76 12.79 11.89
CA ARG A 453 4.34 11.88 12.97
C ARG A 453 5.04 10.52 12.87
N PRO A 454 6.38 10.49 12.89
CA PRO A 454 7.11 9.22 12.83
C PRO A 454 6.77 8.38 14.06
N LYS A 455 6.43 7.11 13.83
CA LYS A 455 6.31 6.10 14.90
C LYS A 455 7.65 5.49 15.24
N SER A 456 8.62 5.58 14.35
CA SER A 456 9.98 5.15 14.62
C SER A 456 10.67 6.15 15.56
N THR A 457 11.24 5.64 16.65
CA THR A 457 12.02 6.44 17.62
C THR A 457 13.46 5.94 17.67
N GLY A 458 14.40 6.88 17.68
CA GLY A 458 15.83 6.65 17.74
C GLY A 458 16.42 6.74 19.15
N ARG A 459 17.76 6.75 19.19
CA ARG A 459 18.57 6.85 20.41
C ARG A 459 19.84 7.69 20.21
N ILE A 460 20.22 8.42 21.26
CA ILE A 460 21.55 9.02 21.45
C ILE A 460 22.29 8.24 22.53
N SER A 461 23.52 7.81 22.26
CA SER A 461 24.35 7.11 23.23
C SER A 461 25.81 7.54 23.12
N LEU A 462 26.62 7.30 24.16
CA LEU A 462 28.03 7.66 24.09
C LEU A 462 28.77 6.72 23.14
N ARG A 463 29.67 7.29 22.33
CA ARG A 463 30.66 6.52 21.59
C ARG A 463 31.88 6.20 22.43
N SER A 464 32.26 7.15 23.29
CA SER A 464 33.32 7.00 24.28
C SER A 464 33.13 8.01 25.42
N ARG A 465 33.94 7.89 26.47
CA ARG A 465 34.03 8.86 27.57
C ARG A 465 34.72 10.19 27.19
N ASN A 466 35.21 10.34 25.95
CA ASN A 466 35.84 11.58 25.51
C ASN A 466 34.76 12.61 25.14
N PRO A 467 34.66 13.77 25.84
CA PRO A 467 33.64 14.77 25.57
C PRO A 467 33.76 15.45 24.19
N PHE A 468 34.88 15.26 23.50
CA PHE A 468 35.11 15.79 22.15
C PHE A 468 34.72 14.81 21.04
N HIS A 469 34.40 13.54 21.38
CA HIS A 469 33.90 12.59 20.39
C HIS A 469 32.39 12.78 20.21
N TRP A 470 31.92 12.67 18.96
CA TRP A 470 30.48 12.67 18.69
C TRP A 470 29.80 11.44 19.29
N PRO A 471 28.58 11.60 19.84
CA PRO A 471 27.81 10.47 20.32
C PRO A 471 27.43 9.56 19.15
N ARG A 472 26.98 8.35 19.47
CA ARG A 472 26.23 7.54 18.52
C ARG A 472 24.84 8.16 18.35
N MET A 473 24.38 8.20 17.12
CA MET A 473 23.17 8.88 16.66
C MET A 473 22.38 7.90 15.81
N GLU A 474 21.46 7.17 16.44
CA GLU A 474 20.73 6.07 15.83
C GLU A 474 19.28 6.51 15.60
N PRO A 475 18.93 7.08 14.42
CA PRO A 475 17.62 7.66 14.20
C PRO A 475 16.48 6.65 14.07
N ASN A 476 16.79 5.44 13.60
CA ASN A 476 15.82 4.39 13.29
C ASN A 476 14.71 4.81 12.32
N PHE A 477 14.94 5.80 11.46
CA PHE A 477 13.93 6.27 10.50
C PHE A 477 13.38 5.13 9.66
N MET A 478 12.07 5.20 9.37
CA MET A 478 11.36 4.28 8.48
C MET A 478 11.37 2.81 8.95
N GLN A 479 11.74 2.55 10.20
CA GLN A 479 11.68 1.19 10.77
C GLN A 479 10.23 0.72 10.94
N HIS A 480 9.32 1.63 11.29
CA HIS A 480 7.90 1.32 11.42
C HIS A 480 7.20 1.37 10.04
N PRO A 481 6.47 0.32 9.61
CA PRO A 481 5.85 0.28 8.28
C PRO A 481 4.83 1.39 7.98
N ASP A 482 4.20 1.96 9.01
CA ASP A 482 3.29 3.10 8.80
C ASP A 482 4.05 4.39 8.45
N ASP A 483 5.30 4.56 8.86
CA ASP A 483 6.12 5.72 8.48
C ASP A 483 6.43 5.66 6.98
N VAL A 484 6.76 4.45 6.49
CA VAL A 484 6.95 4.17 5.06
C VAL A 484 5.67 4.45 4.28
N ARG A 485 4.52 3.97 4.78
CA ARG A 485 3.24 4.19 4.12
C ARG A 485 2.87 5.67 4.06
N ALA A 486 2.95 6.38 5.18
CA ALA A 486 2.63 7.80 5.24
C ALA A 486 3.52 8.60 4.29
N MET A 487 4.82 8.29 4.23
CA MET A 487 5.73 8.90 3.26
C MET A 487 5.31 8.64 1.81
N ILE A 488 4.96 7.40 1.46
CA ILE A 488 4.46 7.06 0.11
C ILE A 488 3.19 7.85 -0.23
N GLU A 489 2.24 7.89 0.70
CA GLU A 489 0.99 8.66 0.52
C GLU A 489 1.27 10.17 0.38
N GLY A 490 2.25 10.71 1.12
CA GLY A 490 2.70 12.09 0.94
C GLY A 490 3.25 12.37 -0.48
N ILE A 491 3.96 11.40 -1.07
CA ILE A 491 4.44 11.49 -2.47
C ILE A 491 3.25 11.47 -3.43
N GLU A 492 2.29 10.57 -3.22
CA GLU A 492 1.08 10.47 -4.03
C GLU A 492 0.29 11.78 -4.01
N MET A 493 0.12 12.39 -2.84
CA MET A 493 -0.54 13.70 -2.71
C MET A 493 0.20 14.83 -3.45
N ILE A 494 1.53 14.78 -3.50
CA ILE A 494 2.33 15.71 -4.32
C ILE A 494 2.06 15.50 -5.82
N LEU A 495 1.95 14.26 -6.27
CA LEU A 495 1.64 13.95 -7.66
C LEU A 495 0.22 14.42 -8.02
N ASP A 496 -0.74 14.23 -7.12
CA ASP A 496 -2.13 14.70 -7.29
C ASP A 496 -2.23 16.23 -7.44
N LEU A 497 -1.35 16.99 -6.78
CA LEU A 497 -1.29 18.45 -6.90
C LEU A 497 -0.88 18.93 -8.30
N LEU A 498 -0.14 18.09 -9.03
CA LEU A 498 0.49 18.45 -10.31
C LEU A 498 -0.21 17.83 -11.51
N LEU A 499 -0.93 16.74 -11.31
CA LEU A 499 -1.83 16.22 -12.31
C LEU A 499 -2.96 17.24 -12.49
N PRO A 500 -3.16 17.78 -13.70
CA PRO A 500 -4.30 18.63 -13.92
C PRO A 500 -5.56 17.84 -13.52
N LYS A 501 -6.59 18.50 -12.98
CA LYS A 501 -7.96 18.05 -13.22
C LYS A 501 -8.15 18.08 -14.75
N MET A 502 -7.62 17.07 -15.42
CA MET A 502 -7.64 16.98 -16.86
C MET A 502 -9.09 16.81 -17.20
N ARG A 503 -9.67 17.87 -17.77
CA ARG A 503 -10.94 17.76 -18.46
C ARG A 503 -10.81 16.58 -19.42
N LEU A 504 -11.80 15.71 -19.30
CA LEU A 504 -11.99 14.38 -19.88
C LEU A 504 -11.49 14.22 -21.34
N GLU A 505 -11.36 15.31 -22.09
CA GLU A 505 -11.09 15.36 -23.52
C GLU A 505 -9.59 15.17 -23.88
N TYR A 506 -8.64 15.55 -23.02
CA TYR A 506 -7.19 15.54 -23.36
C TYR A 506 -6.45 14.25 -22.95
N VAL A 507 -6.91 13.54 -21.91
CA VAL A 507 -6.32 12.25 -21.48
C VAL A 507 -6.56 11.17 -22.55
N LEU A 508 -7.73 11.25 -23.19
CA LEU A 508 -8.14 10.35 -24.27
C LEU A 508 -7.21 10.40 -25.49
N ILE A 509 -6.53 11.54 -25.73
CA ILE A 509 -5.61 11.72 -26.87
C ILE A 509 -4.18 11.27 -26.52
N LEU A 510 -3.71 11.50 -25.28
CA LEU A 510 -2.34 11.18 -24.88
C LEU A 510 -2.15 9.71 -24.51
N CYS A 511 -3.16 9.04 -23.94
CA CYS A 511 -3.10 7.61 -23.63
C CYS A 511 -3.07 6.70 -24.88
N LEU A 512 -3.36 7.24 -26.06
CA LEU A 512 -3.23 6.52 -27.33
C LEU A 512 -1.80 6.49 -27.88
N CYS A 513 -0.87 7.26 -27.31
CA CYS A 513 0.42 7.52 -27.92
C CYS A 513 1.64 6.93 -27.19
N TRP A 514 1.53 6.33 -26.00
CA TRP A 514 2.73 5.75 -25.36
C TRP A 514 2.52 4.40 -24.65
N ASN A 515 3.23 3.39 -25.18
CA ASN A 515 3.47 2.08 -24.61
C ASN A 515 4.27 2.18 -23.30
N CYS A 516 3.64 2.00 -22.14
CA CYS A 516 4.38 1.57 -20.95
C CYS A 516 3.51 0.70 -20.02
N VAL A 517 3.83 -0.59 -20.04
CA VAL A 517 3.27 -1.64 -19.19
C VAL A 517 3.90 -1.53 -17.81
N ARG A 518 3.13 -1.07 -16.82
CA ARG A 518 3.10 -1.53 -15.41
C ARG A 518 1.98 -0.80 -14.65
N CYS A 519 0.75 -1.13 -15.02
CA CYS A 519 -0.47 -0.47 -14.57
C CYS A 519 -1.05 -1.07 -13.27
N GLN A 520 -0.33 -1.05 -12.14
CA GLN A 520 -1.00 -1.29 -10.84
C GLN A 520 -1.49 0.02 -10.22
N LEU A 521 -0.68 1.09 -10.33
CA LEU A 521 -1.08 2.45 -9.96
C LEU A 521 -2.26 2.99 -10.79
N LEU A 522 -2.33 2.64 -12.08
CA LEU A 522 -3.46 3.02 -12.95
C LEU A 522 -4.74 2.28 -12.56
N VAL A 523 -4.63 1.01 -12.13
CA VAL A 523 -5.76 0.20 -11.62
C VAL A 523 -6.27 0.77 -10.29
N ASP A 524 -5.33 1.20 -9.43
CA ASP A 524 -5.62 1.75 -8.11
C ASP A 524 -6.22 3.17 -8.21
N LEU A 525 -5.76 3.99 -9.15
CA LEU A 525 -6.33 5.30 -9.49
C LEU A 525 -7.75 5.19 -10.08
N VAL A 526 -7.98 4.22 -10.97
CA VAL A 526 -9.31 3.93 -11.56
C VAL A 526 -10.28 3.38 -10.50
N ARG A 527 -9.80 2.58 -9.54
CA ARG A 527 -10.60 2.15 -8.38
C ARG A 527 -11.06 3.33 -7.54
N ASP A 528 -10.13 4.24 -7.20
CA ASP A 528 -10.43 5.31 -6.26
C ASP A 528 -11.32 6.40 -6.93
N PHE A 529 -11.19 6.59 -8.25
CA PHE A 529 -12.10 7.37 -9.09
C PHE A 529 -13.53 6.78 -9.13
N GLU A 530 -13.68 5.46 -9.19
CA GLU A 530 -14.99 4.79 -9.29
C GLU A 530 -15.75 4.76 -7.96
N THR A 531 -15.07 4.52 -6.84
CA THR A 531 -15.70 4.59 -5.50
C THR A 531 -16.28 5.97 -5.18
N SER A 532 -15.84 7.01 -5.90
CA SER A 532 -16.29 8.40 -5.78
C SER A 532 -17.47 8.75 -6.70
N LEU A 533 -17.57 8.15 -7.89
CA LEU A 533 -18.59 8.49 -8.91
C LEU A 533 -19.84 7.59 -8.90
N LEU A 534 -19.73 6.31 -8.50
CA LEU A 534 -20.83 5.33 -8.59
C LEU A 534 -21.50 4.98 -7.25
N ASN A 535 -21.05 5.57 -6.13
CA ASN A 535 -21.73 5.52 -4.82
C ASN A 535 -22.10 4.10 -4.32
N THR A 536 -21.25 3.09 -4.53
CA THR A 536 -21.49 1.70 -4.08
C THR A 536 -20.43 1.23 -3.07
N ARG A 537 -20.10 2.08 -2.08
CA ARG A 537 -19.21 1.68 -1.00
C ARG A 537 -19.93 0.72 -0.06
N ILE A 538 -19.41 -0.49 0.07
CA ILE A 538 -19.89 -1.48 1.07
C ILE A 538 -19.46 -0.97 2.46
N PRO A 539 -20.40 -0.79 3.41
CA PRO A 539 -20.05 -0.40 4.77
C PRO A 539 -19.11 -1.42 5.41
N ASP A 540 -18.00 -0.95 5.99
CA ASP A 540 -17.06 -1.79 6.71
C ASP A 540 -17.36 -1.75 8.22
N THR A 541 -17.81 -2.86 8.78
CA THR A 541 -18.05 -3.00 10.22
C THR A 541 -16.71 -2.96 10.97
N THR A 542 -16.56 -1.97 11.86
CA THR A 542 -15.38 -1.81 12.74
C THR A 542 -15.69 -2.01 14.21
N ALA A 543 -16.97 -1.94 14.60
CA ALA A 543 -17.45 -2.28 15.93
C ALA A 543 -18.31 -3.55 15.83
N PHE A 544 -17.99 -4.55 16.65
CA PHE A 544 -18.65 -5.85 16.61
C PHE A 544 -19.56 -6.03 17.81
N LEU A 545 -20.72 -6.67 17.61
CA LEU A 545 -21.50 -7.21 18.71
C LEU A 545 -20.66 -8.28 19.45
N PRO A 546 -20.83 -8.44 20.77
CA PRO A 546 -20.16 -9.51 21.52
C PRO A 546 -20.51 -10.91 20.97
N GLU A 547 -21.72 -11.06 20.46
CA GLU A 547 -22.27 -12.30 19.94
C GLU A 547 -23.21 -12.03 18.76
N TYR A 548 -23.19 -12.92 17.76
CA TYR A 548 -24.08 -12.95 16.60
C TYR A 548 -24.81 -14.28 16.51
N ASP A 549 -25.96 -14.34 15.83
CA ASP A 549 -26.60 -15.61 15.51
C ASP A 549 -25.70 -16.43 14.57
N PHE A 550 -25.24 -15.79 13.49
CA PHE A 550 -24.43 -16.45 12.47
C PHE A 550 -23.16 -15.68 12.18
N ILE A 551 -22.03 -16.38 12.15
CA ILE A 551 -20.76 -15.85 11.65
C ILE A 551 -20.40 -16.62 10.37
N ILE A 552 -20.30 -15.91 9.25
CA ILE A 552 -19.88 -16.46 7.96
C ILE A 552 -18.43 -16.05 7.70
N VAL A 553 -17.57 -17.05 7.49
CA VAL A 553 -16.14 -16.86 7.25
C VAL A 553 -15.85 -16.96 5.76
N GLY A 554 -15.49 -15.83 5.14
CA GLY A 554 -15.21 -15.68 3.72
C GLY A 554 -16.41 -15.14 2.96
N ALA A 555 -16.29 -13.95 2.36
CA ALA A 555 -17.31 -13.35 1.50
C ALA A 555 -17.12 -13.79 0.04
N GLY A 556 -16.91 -15.09 -0.17
CA GLY A 556 -16.77 -15.68 -1.50
C GLY A 556 -18.10 -15.88 -2.24
N SER A 557 -18.07 -16.69 -3.31
CA SER A 557 -19.27 -17.01 -4.09
C SER A 557 -20.42 -17.53 -3.20
N ALA A 558 -20.12 -18.41 -2.25
CA ALA A 558 -21.10 -18.93 -1.30
C ALA A 558 -21.41 -17.95 -0.15
N GLY A 559 -20.39 -17.34 0.45
CA GLY A 559 -20.55 -16.47 1.62
C GLY A 559 -21.45 -15.27 1.36
N CYS A 560 -21.37 -14.66 0.17
CA CYS A 560 -22.27 -13.57 -0.22
C CYS A 560 -23.74 -14.01 -0.29
N VAL A 561 -24.01 -15.20 -0.81
CA VAL A 561 -25.36 -15.77 -0.90
C VAL A 561 -25.90 -16.08 0.50
N LEU A 562 -25.11 -16.74 1.34
CA LEU A 562 -25.48 -17.05 2.73
C LEU A 562 -25.78 -15.79 3.53
N ALA A 563 -24.93 -14.76 3.43
CA ALA A 563 -25.14 -13.48 4.12
C ALA A 563 -26.44 -12.81 3.67
N ASN A 564 -26.74 -12.82 2.37
CA ASN A 564 -28.03 -12.33 1.86
C ASN A 564 -29.20 -13.15 2.44
N ARG A 565 -29.17 -14.48 2.30
CA ARG A 565 -30.30 -15.33 2.66
C ARG A 565 -30.56 -15.37 4.15
N LEU A 566 -29.53 -15.42 5.00
CA LEU A 566 -29.72 -15.46 6.46
C LEU A 566 -30.17 -14.11 7.00
N SER A 567 -29.69 -13.00 6.43
CA SER A 567 -30.13 -11.65 6.83
C SER A 567 -31.56 -11.28 6.38
N GLU A 568 -32.21 -12.09 5.52
CA GLU A 568 -33.66 -11.95 5.25
C GLU A 568 -34.50 -12.10 6.52
N ILE A 569 -34.00 -12.84 7.52
CA ILE A 569 -34.64 -13.00 8.81
C ILE A 569 -34.25 -11.82 9.70
N LYS A 570 -35.12 -10.81 9.78
CA LYS A 570 -34.84 -9.53 10.46
C LYS A 570 -34.37 -9.66 11.92
N THR A 571 -34.78 -10.73 12.61
CA THR A 571 -34.41 -11.00 14.01
C THR A 571 -33.07 -11.71 14.17
N ALA A 572 -32.45 -12.18 13.08
CA ALA A 572 -31.14 -12.82 13.12
C ALA A 572 -30.03 -11.83 12.78
N SER A 573 -29.02 -11.79 13.63
CA SER A 573 -27.79 -11.04 13.45
C SER A 573 -26.75 -11.87 12.68
N VAL A 574 -26.22 -11.31 11.60
CA VAL A 574 -25.27 -12.00 10.71
C VAL A 574 -23.99 -11.19 10.59
N LEU A 575 -22.85 -11.81 10.89
CA LEU A 575 -21.52 -11.23 10.66
C LEU A 575 -20.85 -11.94 9.47
N LEU A 576 -20.51 -11.18 8.43
CA LEU A 576 -19.73 -11.65 7.29
C LEU A 576 -18.29 -11.13 7.39
N LEU A 577 -17.32 -12.04 7.51
CA LEU A 577 -15.89 -11.70 7.63
C LEU A 577 -15.16 -12.00 6.32
N GLU A 578 -14.44 -11.02 5.78
CA GLU A 578 -13.66 -11.16 4.55
C GLU A 578 -12.25 -10.59 4.72
N ALA A 579 -11.23 -11.32 4.27
CA ALA A 579 -9.83 -10.92 4.39
C ALA A 579 -9.39 -9.88 3.34
N GLY A 580 -10.11 -9.77 2.22
CA GLY A 580 -9.90 -8.80 1.16
C GLY A 580 -10.70 -7.51 1.28
N ASP A 581 -10.76 -6.78 0.16
CA ASP A 581 -11.44 -5.49 0.00
C ASP A 581 -12.68 -5.63 -0.91
N GLN A 582 -13.46 -4.56 -1.09
CA GLN A 582 -14.54 -4.52 -2.07
C GLN A 582 -14.04 -4.47 -3.53
N GLU A 583 -14.92 -4.71 -4.50
CA GLU A 583 -14.65 -4.75 -5.95
C GLU A 583 -14.28 -3.38 -6.58
N THR A 584 -13.79 -3.39 -7.83
CA THR A 584 -13.39 -2.20 -8.61
C THR A 584 -13.80 -2.29 -10.09
N PHE A 585 -13.69 -1.18 -10.82
CA PHE A 585 -14.08 -1.07 -12.22
C PHE A 585 -13.33 -2.06 -13.11
N ILE A 586 -12.07 -2.33 -12.80
CA ILE A 586 -11.28 -3.27 -13.60
C ILE A 586 -11.73 -4.70 -13.38
N SER A 587 -12.28 -5.02 -12.21
CA SER A 587 -12.99 -6.28 -12.02
C SER A 587 -14.35 -6.30 -12.74
N ASP A 588 -14.93 -5.16 -13.10
CA ASP A 588 -16.20 -5.09 -13.85
C ASP A 588 -16.06 -5.47 -15.32
N VAL A 589 -14.90 -5.21 -15.92
CA VAL A 589 -14.67 -5.46 -17.35
C VAL A 589 -14.44 -6.97 -17.59
N PRO A 590 -15.32 -7.66 -18.33
CA PRO A 590 -15.18 -9.12 -18.51
C PRO A 590 -13.86 -9.56 -19.14
N LEU A 591 -13.37 -8.84 -20.15
CA LEU A 591 -12.17 -9.25 -20.88
C LEU A 591 -10.87 -9.08 -20.06
N THR A 592 -10.86 -8.24 -19.02
CA THR A 592 -9.70 -8.03 -18.14
C THR A 592 -9.65 -9.03 -16.98
N ALA A 593 -10.40 -10.14 -17.04
CA ALA A 593 -10.38 -11.16 -15.99
C ALA A 593 -8.96 -11.63 -15.65
N ALA A 594 -8.13 -11.92 -16.67
CA ALA A 594 -6.73 -12.31 -16.48
C ALA A 594 -5.92 -11.22 -15.77
N LEU A 595 -6.12 -9.95 -16.12
CA LEU A 595 -5.47 -8.80 -15.47
C LEU A 595 -5.90 -8.68 -14.01
N THR A 596 -7.18 -8.88 -13.73
CA THR A 596 -7.70 -8.81 -12.35
C THR A 596 -7.01 -9.84 -11.45
N GLN A 597 -6.65 -11.01 -12.00
CA GLN A 597 -5.93 -12.06 -11.27
C GLN A 597 -4.45 -11.73 -10.99
N THR A 598 -3.86 -10.72 -11.62
CA THR A 598 -2.50 -10.25 -11.30
C THR A 598 -2.49 -9.13 -10.25
N THR A 599 -3.67 -8.68 -9.79
CA THR A 599 -3.81 -7.62 -8.79
C THR A 599 -3.90 -8.17 -7.36
N ARG A 600 -4.02 -7.28 -6.37
CA ARG A 600 -4.24 -7.60 -4.95
C ARG A 600 -5.50 -8.43 -4.66
N TYR A 601 -6.43 -8.53 -5.61
CA TYR A 601 -7.63 -9.36 -5.51
C TYR A 601 -7.34 -10.85 -5.67
N ASN A 602 -6.10 -11.22 -5.98
CA ASN A 602 -5.65 -12.60 -5.95
C ASN A 602 -4.87 -12.89 -4.66
N TRP A 603 -5.19 -13.98 -3.98
CA TRP A 603 -4.40 -14.52 -2.87
C TRP A 603 -2.95 -14.85 -3.27
N GLY A 604 -2.72 -15.16 -4.55
CA GLY A 604 -1.40 -15.46 -5.09
C GLY A 604 -0.90 -16.86 -4.71
N TYR A 605 -1.82 -17.81 -4.44
CA TYR A 605 -1.44 -19.19 -4.12
C TYR A 605 -0.70 -19.85 -5.28
N LYS A 606 0.24 -20.71 -4.90
CA LYS A 606 1.00 -21.58 -5.81
C LYS A 606 0.98 -22.97 -5.24
N ALA A 607 0.80 -23.96 -6.12
CA ALA A 607 0.92 -25.36 -5.73
C ALA A 607 2.34 -25.68 -5.26
N ASP A 608 2.49 -26.74 -4.46
CA ASP A 608 3.77 -27.41 -4.30
C ASP A 608 4.16 -28.10 -5.61
N ALA A 609 5.46 -28.24 -5.86
CA ALA A 609 5.99 -28.87 -7.06
C ALA A 609 5.53 -30.33 -7.16
N THR A 610 5.15 -30.75 -8.36
CA THR A 610 4.67 -32.12 -8.65
C THR A 610 5.44 -32.72 -9.83
N PRO A 611 5.72 -34.03 -9.84
CA PRO A 611 6.47 -34.68 -10.91
C PRO A 611 5.70 -34.80 -12.24
N ASN A 612 4.38 -34.56 -12.25
CA ASN A 612 3.52 -34.93 -13.38
C ASN A 612 2.81 -33.75 -14.06
N ALA A 613 3.00 -32.51 -13.61
CA ALA A 613 2.36 -31.32 -14.21
C ALA A 613 3.15 -30.04 -13.90
N CYS A 614 2.90 -28.97 -14.67
CA CYS A 614 3.40 -27.61 -14.43
C CYS A 614 4.94 -27.43 -14.39
N GLN A 615 5.73 -28.42 -14.79
CA GLN A 615 7.19 -28.38 -14.63
C GLN A 615 7.88 -27.31 -15.50
N GLY A 616 7.30 -27.02 -16.67
CA GLY A 616 7.75 -25.97 -17.59
C GLY A 616 7.21 -24.58 -17.28
N LEU A 617 6.39 -24.43 -16.23
CA LEU A 617 5.92 -23.14 -15.73
C LEU A 617 6.97 -22.49 -14.82
N ARG A 618 6.80 -21.21 -14.51
CA ARG A 618 7.71 -20.44 -13.64
C ARG A 618 7.89 -21.14 -12.30
N ASN A 619 9.14 -21.41 -11.97
CA ASN A 619 9.56 -22.14 -10.77
C ASN A 619 9.04 -23.60 -10.69
N GLY A 620 8.56 -24.18 -11.80
CA GLY A 620 8.10 -25.56 -11.85
C GLY A 620 6.83 -25.85 -11.03
N VAL A 621 5.95 -24.85 -10.86
CA VAL A 621 4.73 -24.97 -10.04
C VAL A 621 3.52 -24.39 -10.76
N CYS A 622 2.33 -24.89 -10.41
CA CYS A 622 1.06 -24.34 -10.92
C CYS A 622 0.66 -23.07 -10.15
N ASN A 623 0.23 -22.04 -10.87
CA ASN A 623 -0.42 -20.87 -10.26
C ASN A 623 -1.88 -21.19 -9.94
N TRP A 624 -2.33 -20.90 -8.70
CA TRP A 624 -3.71 -21.10 -8.24
C TRP A 624 -4.36 -19.80 -7.78
N PRO A 625 -4.72 -18.92 -8.71
CA PRO A 625 -5.39 -17.69 -8.37
C PRO A 625 -6.73 -17.95 -7.66
N LYS A 626 -6.94 -17.20 -6.58
CA LYS A 626 -8.17 -17.24 -5.76
C LYS A 626 -8.55 -15.83 -5.34
N GLY A 627 -9.84 -15.53 -5.38
CA GLY A 627 -10.32 -14.20 -5.07
C GLY A 627 -10.17 -13.83 -3.59
N ARG A 628 -9.64 -12.64 -3.35
CA ARG A 628 -9.45 -12.02 -2.04
C ARG A 628 -10.21 -10.70 -2.01
N GLY A 629 -11.48 -10.74 -1.63
CA GLY A 629 -12.38 -9.59 -1.60
C GLY A 629 -13.84 -10.00 -1.51
N ILE A 630 -14.75 -9.02 -1.33
CA ILE A 630 -16.20 -9.29 -1.32
C ILE A 630 -16.61 -9.78 -2.71
N GLY A 631 -17.21 -10.97 -2.78
CA GLY A 631 -17.45 -11.74 -4.00
C GLY A 631 -16.46 -12.90 -4.20
N GLY A 632 -15.32 -12.89 -3.51
CA GLY A 632 -14.24 -13.88 -3.62
C GLY A 632 -13.87 -14.18 -5.06
N THR A 633 -13.76 -15.46 -5.42
CA THR A 633 -13.31 -15.85 -6.77
C THR A 633 -14.28 -15.41 -7.88
N SER A 634 -15.57 -15.13 -7.60
CA SER A 634 -16.49 -14.58 -8.61
C SER A 634 -16.08 -13.20 -9.13
N LEU A 635 -15.28 -12.46 -8.34
CA LEU A 635 -14.69 -11.19 -8.71
C LEU A 635 -13.64 -11.31 -9.82
N ILE A 636 -12.87 -12.41 -9.82
CA ILE A 636 -11.69 -12.58 -10.68
C ILE A 636 -11.83 -13.71 -11.70
N ASN A 637 -12.90 -14.51 -11.62
CA ASN A 637 -13.12 -15.64 -12.52
C ASN A 637 -13.42 -15.20 -13.96
N PHE A 638 -13.58 -16.17 -14.85
CA PHE A 638 -13.89 -15.92 -16.26
C PHE A 638 -15.41 -15.88 -16.51
N MET A 639 -16.25 -15.64 -15.49
CA MET A 639 -17.72 -15.50 -15.54
C MET A 639 -18.53 -16.64 -16.15
N LEU A 640 -17.90 -17.68 -16.69
CA LEU A 640 -18.58 -18.79 -17.35
C LEU A 640 -19.61 -19.44 -16.41
N TYR A 641 -20.83 -19.56 -16.90
CA TYR A 641 -21.96 -20.08 -16.17
C TYR A 641 -22.35 -21.45 -16.73
N THR A 642 -22.00 -22.49 -15.96
CA THR A 642 -22.39 -23.87 -16.25
C THR A 642 -22.76 -24.57 -14.94
N ARG A 643 -23.75 -25.45 -14.98
CA ARG A 643 -24.24 -26.15 -13.80
C ARG A 643 -23.67 -27.55 -13.62
N GLY A 644 -22.90 -28.06 -14.58
CA GLY A 644 -22.55 -29.48 -14.61
C GLY A 644 -23.71 -30.35 -15.09
N HIS A 645 -23.48 -31.66 -15.12
CA HIS A 645 -24.44 -32.62 -15.66
C HIS A 645 -25.32 -33.19 -14.54
N ARG A 646 -26.59 -33.54 -14.82
CA ARG A 646 -27.52 -34.10 -13.83
C ARG A 646 -26.95 -35.29 -13.03
N ARG A 647 -26.24 -36.19 -13.72
CA ARG A 647 -25.62 -37.38 -13.12
C ARG A 647 -24.52 -37.06 -12.09
N ASP A 648 -23.95 -35.86 -12.10
CA ASP A 648 -23.00 -35.44 -11.07
C ASP A 648 -23.69 -35.39 -9.70
N TYR A 649 -24.87 -34.79 -9.66
CA TYR A 649 -25.72 -34.63 -8.48
C TYR A 649 -26.41 -35.93 -8.08
N ASP A 650 -26.96 -36.65 -9.07
CA ASP A 650 -27.54 -37.97 -8.82
C ASP A 650 -26.48 -38.95 -8.27
N GLY A 651 -25.22 -38.81 -8.70
CA GLY A 651 -24.08 -39.54 -8.14
C GLY A 651 -23.80 -39.17 -6.68
N TRP A 652 -23.88 -37.88 -6.32
CA TRP A 652 -23.77 -37.46 -4.92
C TRP A 652 -24.89 -38.07 -4.07
N ALA A 653 -26.14 -38.03 -4.56
CA ALA A 653 -27.28 -38.63 -3.88
C ALA A 653 -27.18 -40.15 -3.74
N ALA A 654 -26.72 -40.84 -4.80
CA ALA A 654 -26.47 -42.29 -4.80
C ALA A 654 -25.37 -42.70 -3.80
N ALA A 655 -24.45 -41.78 -3.46
CA ALA A 655 -23.50 -41.95 -2.36
C ALA A 655 -24.11 -41.65 -0.97
N ASN A 656 -25.43 -41.79 -0.83
CA ASN A 656 -26.22 -41.52 0.38
C ASN A 656 -26.19 -40.07 0.89
N ASN A 657 -25.91 -39.11 0.00
CA ASN A 657 -26.11 -37.68 0.32
C ASN A 657 -27.54 -37.28 -0.01
N THR A 658 -28.47 -37.62 0.88
CA THR A 658 -29.90 -37.31 0.73
C THR A 658 -30.14 -35.82 0.49
N GLY A 659 -31.04 -35.48 -0.43
CA GLY A 659 -31.33 -34.09 -0.77
C GLY A 659 -30.50 -33.55 -1.93
N TRP A 660 -29.48 -34.26 -2.43
CA TRP A 660 -28.53 -33.72 -3.43
C TRP A 660 -28.72 -34.24 -4.86
N SER A 661 -29.84 -34.90 -5.17
CA SER A 661 -30.13 -35.30 -6.56
C SER A 661 -30.35 -34.08 -7.45
N TYR A 662 -30.23 -34.25 -8.78
CA TYR A 662 -30.39 -33.12 -9.70
C TYR A 662 -31.77 -32.44 -9.58
N GLU A 663 -32.82 -33.24 -9.42
CA GLU A 663 -34.19 -32.77 -9.21
C GLU A 663 -34.30 -31.87 -7.97
N GLU A 664 -33.61 -32.22 -6.89
CA GLU A 664 -33.62 -31.48 -5.63
C GLU A 664 -32.72 -30.23 -5.64
N VAL A 665 -31.69 -30.17 -6.50
CA VAL A 665 -30.80 -29.01 -6.59
C VAL A 665 -31.18 -28.02 -7.70
N LEU A 666 -31.86 -28.47 -8.76
CA LEU A 666 -32.30 -27.61 -9.87
C LEU A 666 -33.14 -26.39 -9.42
N PRO A 667 -34.08 -26.50 -8.45
CA PRO A 667 -34.78 -25.34 -7.91
C PRO A 667 -33.85 -24.26 -7.35
N TYR A 668 -32.73 -24.64 -6.73
CA TYR A 668 -31.76 -23.71 -6.14
C TYR A 668 -30.92 -23.01 -7.20
N PHE A 669 -30.55 -23.70 -8.29
CA PHE A 669 -29.96 -23.05 -9.47
C PHE A 669 -30.90 -21.96 -10.03
N LYS A 670 -32.18 -22.31 -10.22
CA LYS A 670 -33.21 -21.40 -10.73
C LYS A 670 -33.54 -20.25 -9.77
N LYS A 671 -33.43 -20.47 -8.46
CA LYS A 671 -33.68 -19.45 -7.41
C LYS A 671 -32.68 -18.30 -7.51
N SER A 672 -31.41 -18.61 -7.77
CA SER A 672 -30.35 -17.60 -7.93
C SER A 672 -30.33 -16.96 -9.32
N GLU A 673 -30.70 -17.71 -10.36
CA GLU A 673 -30.58 -17.28 -11.76
C GLU A 673 -31.67 -16.28 -12.23
N ARG A 674 -31.22 -15.27 -12.96
CA ARG A 674 -32.02 -14.41 -13.82
C ARG A 674 -31.49 -14.54 -15.25
N ILE A 675 -32.12 -15.39 -16.04
CA ILE A 675 -31.77 -15.60 -17.44
C ILE A 675 -32.15 -14.36 -18.25
N GLY A 676 -31.19 -13.80 -18.99
CA GLY A 676 -31.38 -12.68 -19.91
C GLY A 676 -31.31 -13.10 -21.38
N ILE A 677 -31.46 -14.39 -21.68
CA ILE A 677 -31.41 -14.96 -23.03
C ILE A 677 -32.85 -15.26 -23.48
N PRO A 678 -33.42 -14.50 -24.43
CA PRO A 678 -34.83 -14.61 -24.81
C PRO A 678 -35.28 -16.02 -25.21
N ASP A 679 -34.44 -16.73 -25.97
CA ASP A 679 -34.73 -18.09 -26.45
C ASP A 679 -34.90 -19.10 -25.30
N LEU A 680 -34.37 -18.80 -24.11
CA LEU A 680 -34.41 -19.66 -22.94
C LEU A 680 -35.50 -19.27 -21.93
N TYR A 681 -36.28 -18.20 -22.18
CA TYR A 681 -37.31 -17.72 -21.24
C TYR A 681 -38.44 -18.72 -20.99
N LYS A 682 -38.71 -19.61 -21.94
CA LYS A 682 -39.72 -20.67 -21.84
C LYS A 682 -39.14 -22.00 -21.36
N SER A 683 -37.81 -22.12 -21.24
CA SER A 683 -37.16 -23.35 -20.80
C SER A 683 -37.53 -23.66 -19.34
N PRO A 684 -37.94 -24.90 -19.00
CA PRO A 684 -38.22 -25.27 -17.62
C PRO A 684 -36.95 -25.33 -16.75
N TYR A 685 -35.77 -25.31 -17.37
CA TYR A 685 -34.48 -25.39 -16.69
C TYR A 685 -33.97 -24.02 -16.20
N HIS A 686 -34.54 -22.89 -16.63
CA HIS A 686 -34.02 -21.57 -16.28
C HIS A 686 -34.89 -20.78 -15.29
N GLY A 687 -34.22 -20.01 -14.44
CA GLY A 687 -34.79 -19.03 -13.51
C GLY A 687 -34.85 -17.64 -14.15
N ARG A 688 -35.90 -16.87 -13.83
CA ARG A 688 -36.12 -15.52 -14.38
C ARG A 688 -36.11 -14.42 -13.34
N ASN A 689 -36.22 -14.80 -12.06
CA ASN A 689 -36.50 -13.86 -10.97
C ASN A 689 -35.35 -13.78 -9.96
N GLY A 690 -34.27 -14.55 -10.16
CA GLY A 690 -33.12 -14.55 -9.28
C GLY A 690 -32.34 -13.24 -9.27
N LEU A 691 -31.28 -13.20 -8.48
CA LEU A 691 -30.44 -12.01 -8.29
C LEU A 691 -29.19 -11.99 -9.20
N LEU A 692 -28.82 -13.14 -9.74
CA LEU A 692 -27.63 -13.34 -10.58
C LEU A 692 -28.02 -13.33 -12.06
N ASP A 693 -27.58 -12.31 -12.79
CA ASP A 693 -27.84 -12.21 -14.23
C ASP A 693 -26.96 -13.19 -15.02
N VAL A 694 -27.59 -13.96 -15.90
CA VAL A 694 -26.92 -14.88 -16.83
C VAL A 694 -27.30 -14.52 -18.25
N GLN A 695 -26.32 -14.16 -19.07
CA GLN A 695 -26.52 -13.63 -20.42
C GLN A 695 -25.46 -14.16 -21.38
N PHE A 696 -25.73 -14.02 -22.68
CA PHE A 696 -24.67 -14.06 -23.68
C PHE A 696 -23.98 -12.69 -23.76
N THR A 697 -22.69 -12.68 -24.08
CA THR A 697 -22.06 -11.46 -24.59
C THR A 697 -22.72 -11.04 -25.91
N ASP A 698 -22.78 -9.73 -26.13
CA ASP A 698 -23.22 -9.12 -27.39
C ASP A 698 -22.26 -9.44 -28.55
N TYR A 699 -20.95 -9.49 -28.25
CA TYR A 699 -19.91 -9.74 -29.25
C TYR A 699 -20.01 -11.16 -29.83
N LYS A 700 -19.87 -11.26 -31.16
CA LYS A 700 -20.00 -12.52 -31.92
C LYS A 700 -18.92 -12.61 -33.00
N SER A 701 -17.81 -13.26 -32.69
CA SER A 701 -16.74 -13.45 -33.67
C SER A 701 -17.15 -14.40 -34.81
N ARG A 702 -16.42 -14.36 -35.92
CA ARG A 702 -16.60 -15.35 -37.01
C ARG A 702 -16.11 -16.73 -36.57
N GLN A 703 -15.09 -16.77 -35.71
CA GLN A 703 -14.47 -17.96 -35.13
C GLN A 703 -15.50 -18.73 -34.31
N MET A 704 -16.26 -18.05 -33.45
CA MET A 704 -17.37 -18.66 -32.70
C MET A 704 -18.43 -19.25 -33.62
N LYS A 705 -18.83 -18.55 -34.68
CA LYS A 705 -19.81 -19.09 -35.65
C LYS A 705 -19.27 -20.33 -36.38
N ALA A 706 -18.00 -20.31 -36.78
CA ALA A 706 -17.35 -21.44 -37.45
C ALA A 706 -17.15 -22.63 -36.52
N PHE A 707 -16.86 -22.39 -35.24
CA PHE A 707 -16.76 -23.40 -34.19
C PHE A 707 -18.12 -24.06 -33.90
N LEU A 708 -19.21 -23.29 -33.79
CA LEU A 708 -20.54 -23.90 -33.65
C LEU A 708 -20.93 -24.72 -34.89
N LYS A 709 -20.54 -24.26 -36.09
CA LYS A 709 -20.77 -25.00 -37.33
C LYS A 709 -19.91 -26.27 -37.44
N SER A 710 -18.67 -26.25 -36.93
CA SER A 710 -17.81 -27.43 -36.92
C SER A 710 -18.41 -28.54 -36.07
N GLY A 711 -19.08 -28.20 -34.96
CA GLY A 711 -19.86 -29.14 -34.17
C GLY A 711 -20.87 -29.92 -35.01
N ARG A 712 -21.69 -29.21 -35.81
CA ARG A 712 -22.65 -29.85 -36.73
C ARG A 712 -21.98 -30.71 -37.80
N GLU A 713 -20.85 -30.27 -38.35
CA GLU A 713 -20.07 -31.06 -39.33
C GLU A 713 -19.50 -32.35 -38.73
N LEU A 714 -19.27 -32.37 -37.41
CA LEU A 714 -18.81 -33.52 -36.64
C LEU A 714 -19.95 -34.34 -36.01
N GLY A 715 -21.21 -34.00 -36.31
CA GLY A 715 -22.39 -34.72 -35.83
C GLY A 715 -22.89 -34.32 -34.43
N TYR A 716 -22.46 -33.17 -33.92
CA TYR A 716 -22.95 -32.60 -32.66
C TYR A 716 -24.00 -31.52 -32.87
N ASP A 717 -24.95 -31.43 -31.95
CA ASP A 717 -25.94 -30.36 -31.91
C ASP A 717 -25.39 -29.07 -31.29
N ILE A 718 -26.08 -27.96 -31.59
CA ILE A 718 -25.89 -26.72 -30.84
C ILE A 718 -26.89 -26.70 -29.69
N THR A 719 -26.41 -26.75 -28.45
CA THR A 719 -27.25 -26.99 -27.28
C THR A 719 -27.20 -25.85 -26.26
N ASP A 720 -28.13 -25.90 -25.33
CA ASP A 720 -28.07 -25.13 -24.09
C ASP A 720 -27.39 -25.99 -23.02
N THR A 721 -26.17 -25.62 -22.62
CA THR A 721 -25.36 -26.42 -21.69
C THR A 721 -25.91 -26.49 -20.28
N ASN A 722 -26.92 -25.68 -19.96
CA ASN A 722 -27.62 -25.69 -18.68
C ASN A 722 -29.07 -26.21 -18.80
N GLY A 723 -29.45 -26.67 -19.99
CA GLY A 723 -30.77 -27.21 -20.32
C GLY A 723 -30.84 -28.74 -20.16
N GLU A 724 -31.79 -29.35 -20.86
CA GLU A 724 -32.04 -30.80 -20.78
C GLU A 724 -30.88 -31.65 -21.29
N HIS A 725 -30.21 -31.19 -22.35
CA HIS A 725 -29.13 -31.90 -23.02
C HIS A 725 -27.86 -31.05 -23.04
N MET A 726 -26.86 -31.46 -22.26
CA MET A 726 -25.59 -30.75 -22.12
C MET A 726 -24.63 -30.98 -23.30
N MET A 727 -24.64 -32.19 -23.88
CA MET A 727 -23.71 -32.60 -24.93
C MET A 727 -23.81 -31.70 -26.16
N GLY A 728 -22.67 -31.35 -26.76
CA GLY A 728 -22.62 -30.57 -27.98
C GLY A 728 -21.95 -29.21 -27.81
N PHE A 729 -22.18 -28.34 -28.79
CA PHE A 729 -21.50 -27.05 -28.93
C PHE A 729 -22.42 -25.92 -28.49
N ALA A 730 -21.90 -24.91 -27.80
CA ALA A 730 -22.73 -23.83 -27.31
C ALA A 730 -21.96 -22.51 -27.23
N ARG A 731 -22.72 -21.41 -27.31
CA ARG A 731 -22.19 -20.08 -26.95
C ARG A 731 -22.00 -20.03 -25.44
N ALA A 732 -20.96 -19.34 -24.99
CA ALA A 732 -20.69 -19.20 -23.57
C ALA A 732 -21.80 -18.38 -22.89
N GLN A 733 -22.53 -19.00 -21.96
CA GLN A 733 -23.36 -18.27 -20.98
C GLN A 733 -22.44 -17.73 -19.88
N ALA A 734 -22.65 -16.49 -19.45
CA ALA A 734 -21.81 -15.84 -18.46
C ALA A 734 -22.61 -15.01 -17.46
N THR A 735 -22.06 -14.87 -16.24
CA THR A 735 -22.62 -14.00 -15.20
C THR A 735 -22.32 -12.53 -15.50
N ILE A 736 -23.13 -11.93 -16.38
CA ILE A 736 -22.95 -10.58 -16.93
C ILE A 736 -24.28 -9.80 -16.83
N ARG A 737 -24.19 -8.53 -16.46
CA ARG A 737 -25.31 -7.57 -16.43
C ARG A 737 -24.89 -6.32 -17.21
N ASN A 738 -25.63 -6.00 -18.28
CA ASN A 738 -25.37 -4.82 -19.12
C ASN A 738 -23.91 -4.76 -19.64
N GLY A 739 -23.37 -5.89 -20.11
CA GLY A 739 -22.00 -6.00 -20.60
C GLY A 739 -20.90 -6.04 -19.53
N ARG A 740 -21.25 -5.90 -18.24
CA ARG A 740 -20.31 -5.90 -17.11
C ARG A 740 -20.42 -7.18 -16.28
N ARG A 741 -19.35 -7.57 -15.60
CA ARG A 741 -19.35 -8.70 -14.66
C ARG A 741 -20.44 -8.53 -13.59
N CYS A 742 -21.23 -9.59 -13.39
CA CYS A 742 -22.14 -9.74 -12.26
C CYS A 742 -21.51 -10.69 -11.23
N SER A 743 -20.71 -10.14 -10.30
CA SER A 743 -20.11 -10.88 -9.18
C SER A 743 -21.18 -11.26 -8.14
N THR A 744 -20.87 -12.19 -7.22
CA THR A 744 -21.79 -12.49 -6.11
C THR A 744 -21.92 -11.32 -5.12
N SER A 745 -20.94 -10.42 -5.07
CA SER A 745 -21.04 -9.14 -4.36
C SER A 745 -22.17 -8.28 -4.95
N LYS A 746 -22.15 -8.05 -6.27
CA LYS A 746 -23.19 -7.26 -6.97
C LYS A 746 -24.56 -7.91 -6.95
N ALA A 747 -24.62 -9.23 -7.08
CA ALA A 747 -25.88 -9.95 -7.10
C ALA A 747 -26.50 -10.03 -5.69
N PHE A 748 -25.71 -10.35 -4.66
CA PHE A 748 -26.26 -10.72 -3.36
C PHE A 748 -25.93 -9.76 -2.22
N ILE A 749 -24.87 -8.96 -2.27
CA ILE A 749 -24.51 -8.05 -1.18
C ILE A 749 -24.98 -6.61 -1.45
N GLN A 750 -24.67 -6.05 -2.61
CA GLN A 750 -25.02 -4.67 -2.93
C GLN A 750 -26.53 -4.35 -2.78
N PRO A 751 -27.48 -5.23 -3.15
CA PRO A 751 -28.91 -4.93 -3.01
C PRO A 751 -29.43 -4.91 -1.56
N VAL A 752 -28.61 -5.33 -0.58
CA VAL A 752 -29.03 -5.54 0.81
C VAL A 752 -28.18 -4.79 1.84
N LEU A 753 -27.33 -3.85 1.40
CA LEU A 753 -26.44 -3.06 2.28
C LEU A 753 -27.17 -2.26 3.36
N GLN A 754 -28.46 -1.96 3.14
CA GLN A 754 -29.34 -1.26 4.07
C GLN A 754 -29.85 -2.11 5.24
N ARG A 755 -29.61 -3.44 5.24
CA ARG A 755 -30.10 -4.33 6.30
C ARG A 755 -29.25 -4.17 7.58
N HIS A 756 -29.84 -3.58 8.62
CA HIS A 756 -29.17 -3.34 9.90
C HIS A 756 -28.72 -4.61 10.64
N ASN A 757 -29.30 -5.77 10.32
CA ASN A 757 -28.95 -7.06 10.93
C ASN A 757 -27.83 -7.81 10.19
N LEU A 758 -27.27 -7.23 9.12
CA LEU A 758 -26.11 -7.74 8.39
C LEU A 758 -24.90 -6.83 8.61
N HIS A 759 -23.88 -7.36 9.28
CA HIS A 759 -22.62 -6.68 9.50
C HIS A 759 -21.56 -7.29 8.58
N ILE A 760 -20.90 -6.45 7.77
CA ILE A 760 -19.89 -6.89 6.79
C ILE A 760 -18.56 -6.29 7.18
N SER A 761 -17.59 -7.14 7.50
CA SER A 761 -16.26 -6.70 7.92
C SER A 761 -15.21 -7.15 6.92
N MET A 762 -14.69 -6.18 6.17
CA MET A 762 -13.56 -6.36 5.26
C MET A 762 -12.23 -6.35 6.01
N LYS A 763 -11.16 -6.77 5.32
CA LYS A 763 -9.79 -6.84 5.86
C LYS A 763 -9.72 -7.57 7.22
N SER A 764 -10.56 -8.59 7.37
CA SER A 764 -10.76 -9.40 8.58
C SER A 764 -10.30 -10.83 8.29
N TRP A 765 -9.06 -11.12 8.64
CA TRP A 765 -8.46 -12.43 8.38
C TRP A 765 -8.72 -13.36 9.56
N VAL A 766 -9.64 -14.31 9.40
CA VAL A 766 -9.95 -15.34 10.41
C VAL A 766 -8.75 -16.26 10.59
N THR A 767 -8.28 -16.39 11.82
CA THR A 767 -7.07 -17.16 12.17
C THR A 767 -7.39 -18.48 12.85
N LYS A 768 -8.54 -18.58 13.53
CA LYS A 768 -8.91 -19.76 14.31
C LYS A 768 -10.41 -19.84 14.57
N LEU A 769 -10.97 -21.05 14.56
CA LEU A 769 -12.29 -21.35 15.08
C LEU A 769 -12.21 -21.62 16.59
N LEU A 770 -13.14 -21.03 17.34
CA LEU A 770 -13.23 -21.26 18.77
C LEU A 770 -14.19 -22.43 19.00
N ILE A 771 -13.62 -23.59 19.37
CA ILE A 771 -14.36 -24.82 19.63
C ILE A 771 -14.12 -25.22 21.08
N ASP A 772 -15.20 -25.43 21.82
CA ASP A 772 -15.13 -25.92 23.20
C ASP A 772 -14.70 -27.40 23.19
N PRO A 773 -13.59 -27.75 23.87
CA PRO A 773 -13.00 -29.08 23.77
C PRO A 773 -13.86 -30.19 24.40
N ASN A 774 -14.72 -29.84 25.36
CA ASN A 774 -15.55 -30.78 26.11
C ASN A 774 -16.88 -31.04 25.40
N THR A 775 -17.56 -29.97 25.01
CA THR A 775 -18.87 -30.02 24.36
C THR A 775 -18.79 -30.23 22.85
N LYS A 776 -17.61 -30.06 22.25
CA LYS A 776 -17.37 -30.07 20.80
C LYS A 776 -18.28 -29.10 20.04
N MET A 777 -18.57 -27.94 20.63
CA MET A 777 -19.39 -26.89 20.02
C MET A 777 -18.50 -25.76 19.51
N ALA A 778 -18.70 -25.34 18.27
CA ALA A 778 -18.14 -24.09 17.77
C ALA A 778 -18.90 -22.90 18.38
N VAL A 779 -18.18 -22.04 19.10
CA VAL A 779 -18.75 -20.93 19.88
C VAL A 779 -18.39 -19.56 19.32
N GLY A 780 -17.59 -19.49 18.25
CA GLY A 780 -17.18 -18.24 17.64
C GLY A 780 -15.91 -18.36 16.80
N VAL A 781 -15.33 -17.21 16.47
CA VAL A 781 -14.10 -17.12 15.69
C VAL A 781 -13.14 -16.10 16.27
N GLU A 782 -11.87 -16.33 16.02
CA GLU A 782 -10.81 -15.36 16.19
C GLU A 782 -10.34 -14.87 14.82
N PHE A 783 -10.15 -13.56 14.69
CA PHE A 783 -9.63 -12.96 13.46
C PHE A 783 -8.75 -11.75 13.75
N THR A 784 -7.98 -11.36 12.74
CA THR A 784 -7.17 -10.15 12.78
C THR A 784 -7.72 -9.11 11.82
N LYS A 785 -7.88 -7.88 12.30
CA LYS A 785 -8.27 -6.71 11.51
C LYS A 785 -7.39 -5.53 11.93
N GLN A 786 -6.80 -4.83 10.97
CA GLN A 786 -5.91 -3.68 11.23
C GLN A 786 -4.75 -3.96 12.23
N ARG A 787 -4.23 -5.20 12.22
CA ARG A 787 -3.22 -5.75 13.15
C ARG A 787 -3.66 -5.87 14.61
N GLN A 788 -4.96 -5.78 14.87
CA GLN A 788 -5.57 -6.11 16.15
C GLN A 788 -6.28 -7.46 16.06
N ARG A 789 -6.23 -8.21 17.16
CA ARG A 789 -6.93 -9.49 17.31
C ARG A 789 -8.32 -9.25 17.87
N TYR A 790 -9.31 -9.87 17.25
CA TYR A 790 -10.72 -9.82 17.63
C TYR A 790 -11.21 -11.24 17.92
N VAL A 791 -12.11 -11.34 18.89
CA VAL A 791 -12.84 -12.57 19.22
C VAL A 791 -14.32 -12.22 19.23
N VAL A 792 -15.11 -12.95 18.45
CA VAL A 792 -16.56 -12.75 18.34
C VAL A 792 -17.25 -14.10 18.48
N ARG A 793 -18.32 -14.13 19.28
CA ARG A 793 -19.09 -15.35 19.55
C ARG A 793 -20.24 -15.57 18.58
N ALA A 794 -20.60 -16.83 18.38
CA ALA A 794 -21.79 -17.24 17.64
C ALA A 794 -22.76 -17.94 18.60
N SER A 795 -24.01 -17.47 18.68
CA SER A 795 -25.06 -18.12 19.49
C SER A 795 -25.70 -19.32 18.78
N LYS A 796 -25.69 -19.33 17.44
CA LYS A 796 -26.20 -20.45 16.63
C LYS A 796 -25.08 -21.17 15.90
N GLU A 797 -24.56 -20.64 14.80
CA GLU A 797 -23.59 -21.38 13.98
C GLU A 797 -22.46 -20.50 13.43
N VAL A 798 -21.27 -21.09 13.34
CA VAL A 798 -20.18 -20.61 12.48
C VAL A 798 -20.23 -21.37 11.16
N ILE A 799 -20.18 -20.64 10.04
CA ILE A 799 -20.29 -21.20 8.69
C ILE A 799 -19.02 -20.84 7.91
N LEU A 800 -18.24 -21.85 7.53
CA LEU A 800 -17.09 -21.68 6.68
C LEU A 800 -17.51 -21.59 5.21
N SER A 801 -17.11 -20.50 4.56
CA SER A 801 -17.23 -20.27 3.12
C SER A 801 -15.93 -19.69 2.55
N ALA A 802 -14.79 -20.09 3.13
CA ALA A 802 -13.46 -19.60 2.78
C ALA A 802 -12.88 -20.29 1.53
N GLY A 803 -13.56 -21.30 0.99
CA GLY A 803 -13.21 -22.01 -0.22
C GLY A 803 -12.33 -23.24 0.02
N ALA A 804 -12.10 -24.02 -1.04
CA ALA A 804 -11.44 -25.32 -0.99
C ALA A 804 -9.99 -25.34 -0.48
N ILE A 805 -9.37 -24.18 -0.28
CA ILE A 805 -8.00 -24.08 0.26
C ILE A 805 -8.05 -23.59 1.71
N ALA A 806 -8.74 -22.47 1.98
CA ALA A 806 -8.71 -21.85 3.30
C ALA A 806 -9.67 -22.51 4.32
N SER A 807 -10.80 -23.06 3.88
CA SER A 807 -11.72 -23.80 4.78
C SER A 807 -11.05 -25.02 5.44
N PRO A 808 -10.40 -25.96 4.71
CA PRO A 808 -9.67 -27.06 5.36
C PRO A 808 -8.48 -26.56 6.19
N GLN A 809 -7.77 -25.51 5.75
CA GLN A 809 -6.68 -24.92 6.54
C GLN A 809 -7.18 -24.43 7.91
N LEU A 810 -8.31 -23.72 7.95
CA LEU A 810 -8.89 -23.22 9.20
C LEU A 810 -9.37 -24.34 10.12
N LEU A 811 -9.97 -25.40 9.58
CA LEU A 811 -10.32 -26.59 10.35
C LEU A 811 -9.08 -27.23 10.98
N LEU A 812 -8.02 -27.44 10.19
CA LEU A 812 -6.75 -28.01 10.65
C LEU A 812 -6.11 -27.16 11.76
N LEU A 813 -6.02 -25.84 11.58
CA LEU A 813 -5.50 -24.90 12.58
C LEU A 813 -6.33 -24.89 13.88
N SER A 814 -7.60 -25.29 13.79
CA SER A 814 -8.55 -25.32 14.90
C SER A 814 -8.68 -26.70 15.56
N GLY A 815 -7.82 -27.66 15.20
CA GLY A 815 -7.79 -29.00 15.80
C GLY A 815 -8.80 -29.99 15.21
N VAL A 816 -9.35 -29.71 14.02
CA VAL A 816 -10.25 -30.59 13.29
C VAL A 816 -9.57 -31.06 12.02
N GLY A 817 -9.19 -32.34 11.96
CA GLY A 817 -8.44 -32.92 10.85
C GLY A 817 -7.63 -34.15 11.25
N PRO A 818 -6.74 -34.65 10.38
CA PRO A 818 -6.11 -35.95 10.59
C PRO A 818 -5.23 -35.94 11.83
N ARG A 819 -5.49 -36.84 12.78
CA ARG A 819 -4.78 -36.91 14.08
C ARG A 819 -3.27 -36.81 13.94
N ALA A 820 -2.67 -37.67 13.11
CA ALA A 820 -1.23 -37.72 12.93
C ALA A 820 -0.65 -36.37 12.43
N HIS A 821 -1.36 -35.69 11.52
CA HIS A 821 -0.96 -34.38 10.97
C HIS A 821 -1.06 -33.27 12.01
N LEU A 822 -2.11 -33.30 12.84
CA LEU A 822 -2.29 -32.31 13.90
C LEU A 822 -1.26 -32.48 15.02
N GLU A 823 -0.97 -33.72 15.41
CA GLU A 823 0.05 -34.07 16.41
C GLU A 823 1.46 -33.66 15.94
N GLU A 824 1.80 -33.87 14.65
CA GLU A 824 3.05 -33.41 14.03
C GLU A 824 3.25 -31.89 14.22
N HIS A 825 2.18 -31.11 14.11
CA HIS A 825 2.21 -29.67 14.33
C HIS A 825 1.89 -29.26 15.77
N SER A 826 1.83 -30.19 16.73
CA SER A 826 1.52 -29.92 18.14
C SER A 826 0.18 -29.17 18.33
N ILE A 827 -0.79 -29.40 17.45
CA ILE A 827 -2.15 -28.87 17.54
C ILE A 827 -3.03 -29.87 18.30
N PRO A 828 -3.74 -29.47 19.36
CA PRO A 828 -4.65 -30.37 20.06
C PRO A 828 -5.71 -30.95 19.12
N VAL A 829 -5.83 -32.27 19.10
CA VAL A 829 -6.82 -32.99 18.29
C VAL A 829 -8.18 -32.88 18.97
N LEU A 830 -9.05 -32.02 18.44
CA LEU A 830 -10.44 -31.93 18.86
C LEU A 830 -11.31 -32.96 18.15
N GLN A 831 -11.06 -33.21 16.87
CA GLN A 831 -11.80 -34.17 16.09
C GLN A 831 -10.92 -34.71 14.95
N ASP A 832 -10.80 -36.04 14.89
CA ASP A 832 -10.05 -36.74 13.85
C ASP A 832 -10.94 -36.92 12.61
N LEU A 833 -10.58 -36.26 11.51
CA LEU A 833 -11.32 -36.27 10.24
C LEU A 833 -10.35 -36.17 9.06
N PRO A 834 -10.72 -36.67 7.87
CA PRO A 834 -9.90 -36.58 6.66
C PRO A 834 -9.93 -35.18 6.01
N VAL A 835 -9.81 -34.11 6.80
CA VAL A 835 -9.76 -32.73 6.33
C VAL A 835 -8.55 -32.52 5.42
N GLY A 836 -8.79 -31.90 4.26
CA GLY A 836 -7.77 -31.57 3.27
C GLY A 836 -7.51 -32.67 2.23
N TYR A 837 -8.03 -33.88 2.40
CA TYR A 837 -7.96 -34.93 1.36
C TYR A 837 -8.97 -34.69 0.24
N ASN A 838 -8.89 -35.47 -0.85
CA ASN A 838 -9.84 -35.41 -1.97
C ASN A 838 -9.84 -34.06 -2.71
N LEU A 839 -8.69 -33.35 -2.75
CA LEU A 839 -8.56 -32.14 -3.56
C LEU A 839 -8.73 -32.50 -5.04
N GLN A 840 -9.77 -31.98 -5.68
CA GLN A 840 -10.04 -32.17 -7.09
C GLN A 840 -10.03 -30.82 -7.81
N ASP A 841 -9.61 -30.82 -9.07
CA ASP A 841 -9.59 -29.62 -9.91
C ASP A 841 -9.56 -30.03 -11.38
N HIS A 842 -10.11 -29.20 -12.26
CA HIS A 842 -10.02 -29.40 -13.70
C HIS A 842 -8.64 -28.97 -14.18
N ILE A 843 -8.02 -29.80 -15.02
CA ILE A 843 -6.71 -29.53 -15.63
C ILE A 843 -6.89 -29.26 -17.12
N THR A 844 -6.03 -28.38 -17.64
CA THR A 844 -6.07 -27.95 -19.03
C THR A 844 -4.67 -27.84 -19.63
N LEU A 845 -4.57 -27.92 -20.96
CA LEU A 845 -3.36 -27.61 -21.72
C LEU A 845 -3.54 -26.29 -22.48
N ASN A 846 -2.79 -25.28 -22.08
CA ASN A 846 -2.73 -24.00 -22.77
C ASN A 846 -1.66 -24.03 -23.87
N GLY A 847 -1.79 -23.17 -24.89
CA GLY A 847 -0.78 -23.01 -25.95
C GLY A 847 -1.08 -23.72 -27.26
N LEU A 848 -2.25 -24.34 -27.43
CA LEU A 848 -2.73 -24.78 -28.73
C LEU A 848 -3.24 -23.57 -29.51
N VAL A 849 -2.38 -23.01 -30.36
CA VAL A 849 -2.63 -21.78 -31.12
C VAL A 849 -2.90 -22.09 -32.59
N PHE A 850 -3.90 -21.41 -33.14
CA PHE A 850 -4.31 -21.54 -34.53
C PHE A 850 -4.28 -20.18 -35.23
N MET A 851 -3.58 -20.09 -36.35
CA MET A 851 -3.60 -18.93 -37.23
C MET A 851 -4.90 -18.88 -38.02
N VAL A 852 -5.35 -17.69 -38.37
CA VAL A 852 -6.59 -17.47 -39.14
C VAL A 852 -6.46 -16.21 -40.00
N ASN A 853 -7.24 -16.10 -41.07
CA ASN A 853 -7.22 -14.93 -41.97
C ASN A 853 -8.19 -13.82 -41.54
N ASP A 854 -8.86 -13.99 -40.40
CA ASP A 854 -9.88 -13.08 -39.90
C ASP A 854 -9.44 -12.43 -38.59
N SER A 855 -10.07 -11.34 -38.24
CA SER A 855 -9.79 -10.57 -37.05
C SER A 855 -10.08 -11.37 -35.76
N THR A 856 -9.10 -11.41 -34.85
CA THR A 856 -9.11 -12.00 -33.51
C THR A 856 -8.91 -10.95 -32.40
N VAL A 857 -9.12 -11.33 -31.14
CA VAL A 857 -8.86 -10.47 -29.98
C VAL A 857 -7.39 -10.59 -29.57
N ASN A 858 -6.69 -9.46 -29.45
CA ASN A 858 -5.31 -9.37 -28.99
C ASN A 858 -5.05 -8.02 -28.30
N ASP A 859 -3.95 -7.92 -27.56
CA ASP A 859 -3.63 -6.75 -26.74
C ASP A 859 -3.54 -5.43 -27.52
N ALA A 860 -3.09 -5.47 -28.78
CA ALA A 860 -3.04 -4.26 -29.61
C ALA A 860 -4.45 -3.74 -29.95
N ARG A 861 -5.42 -4.65 -30.12
CA ARG A 861 -6.83 -4.29 -30.37
C ARG A 861 -7.57 -3.86 -29.11
N LEU A 862 -7.07 -4.24 -27.93
CA LEU A 862 -7.53 -3.70 -26.65
C LEU A 862 -7.10 -2.24 -26.41
N LEU A 863 -6.44 -1.60 -27.37
CA LEU A 863 -6.18 -0.16 -27.35
C LEU A 863 -7.06 0.60 -28.35
N ASN A 864 -7.98 -0.07 -29.06
CA ASN A 864 -8.87 0.59 -30.02
C ASN A 864 -9.83 1.54 -29.29
N PRO A 865 -9.76 2.87 -29.52
CA PRO A 865 -10.63 3.83 -28.86
C PRO A 865 -12.11 3.52 -29.04
N MET A 866 -12.52 3.10 -30.24
CA MET A 866 -13.92 2.89 -30.57
C MET A 866 -14.53 1.74 -29.78
N ASP A 867 -13.78 0.67 -29.56
CA ASP A 867 -14.24 -0.46 -28.76
C ASP A 867 -14.28 -0.11 -27.26
N ILE A 868 -13.36 0.73 -26.78
CA ILE A 868 -13.40 1.30 -25.42
C ILE A 868 -14.65 2.16 -25.24
N PHE A 869 -14.91 3.09 -26.18
CA PHE A 869 -16.09 3.96 -26.16
C PHE A 869 -17.39 3.16 -26.18
N ARG A 870 -17.51 2.17 -27.07
CA ARG A 870 -18.68 1.28 -27.13
C ARG A 870 -18.90 0.55 -25.82
N TYR A 871 -17.84 0.02 -25.21
CA TYR A 871 -17.97 -0.68 -23.93
C TYR A 871 -18.42 0.27 -22.80
N ILE A 872 -17.77 1.43 -22.64
CA ILE A 872 -18.06 2.36 -21.54
C ILE A 872 -19.52 2.85 -21.59
N PHE A 873 -19.97 3.27 -22.78
CA PHE A 873 -21.28 3.93 -22.93
C PHE A 873 -22.44 2.97 -23.20
N SER A 874 -22.20 1.84 -23.86
CA SER A 874 -23.27 0.91 -24.28
C SER A 874 -23.13 -0.51 -23.75
N GLY A 875 -22.03 -0.84 -23.07
CA GLY A 875 -21.78 -2.21 -22.59
C GLY A 875 -21.68 -3.22 -23.73
N GLN A 876 -21.16 -2.80 -24.89
CA GLN A 876 -21.05 -3.61 -26.11
C GLN A 876 -19.60 -3.76 -26.55
N GLY A 877 -19.37 -4.65 -27.52
CA GLY A 877 -18.05 -4.87 -28.12
C GLY A 877 -17.18 -5.90 -27.39
N PRO A 878 -15.92 -6.07 -27.81
CA PRO A 878 -15.07 -7.20 -27.39
C PRO A 878 -14.77 -7.22 -25.90
N TYR A 879 -14.75 -6.08 -25.20
CA TYR A 879 -14.52 -6.03 -23.75
C TYR A 879 -15.55 -6.81 -22.92
N THR A 880 -16.71 -7.11 -23.50
CA THR A 880 -17.77 -7.89 -22.85
C THR A 880 -17.51 -9.40 -22.88
N ILE A 881 -16.50 -9.86 -23.63
CA ILE A 881 -16.16 -11.29 -23.73
C ILE A 881 -15.63 -11.79 -22.38
N PRO A 882 -16.17 -12.88 -21.82
CA PRO A 882 -15.84 -13.33 -20.48
C PRO A 882 -14.45 -13.98 -20.42
N GLY A 883 -13.44 -13.21 -19.98
CA GLY A 883 -12.04 -13.69 -19.88
C GLY A 883 -11.46 -14.21 -21.20
N GLY A 884 -12.00 -13.77 -22.34
CA GLY A 884 -11.60 -14.23 -23.66
C GLY A 884 -12.30 -15.52 -24.14
N ALA A 885 -13.15 -16.18 -23.35
CA ALA A 885 -13.88 -17.38 -23.78
C ALA A 885 -15.19 -17.00 -24.49
N GLU A 886 -15.41 -17.46 -25.73
CA GLU A 886 -16.62 -17.13 -26.50
C GLU A 886 -17.62 -18.28 -26.63
N ALA A 887 -17.13 -19.52 -26.66
CA ALA A 887 -17.93 -20.73 -26.85
C ALA A 887 -17.21 -21.93 -26.24
N PHE A 888 -17.96 -22.99 -25.99
CA PHE A 888 -17.43 -24.27 -25.53
C PHE A 888 -18.17 -25.43 -26.18
N ALA A 889 -17.54 -26.60 -26.15
CA ALA A 889 -18.18 -27.87 -26.49
C ALA A 889 -18.01 -28.87 -25.34
N PHE A 890 -19.10 -29.50 -24.92
CA PHE A 890 -19.07 -30.62 -23.99
C PHE A 890 -19.16 -31.91 -24.78
N VAL A 891 -18.08 -32.68 -24.71
CA VAL A 891 -17.90 -33.88 -25.54
C VAL A 891 -17.45 -35.05 -24.70
N ARG A 892 -17.57 -36.23 -25.29
CA ARG A 892 -17.13 -37.48 -24.71
C ARG A 892 -15.90 -37.96 -25.46
N THR A 893 -14.81 -38.22 -24.75
CA THR A 893 -13.59 -38.76 -25.34
C THR A 893 -13.83 -40.17 -25.90
N PRO A 894 -13.21 -40.56 -27.03
CA PRO A 894 -13.43 -41.87 -27.65
C PRO A 894 -13.24 -43.07 -26.71
N SER A 895 -12.25 -43.03 -25.82
CA SER A 895 -11.97 -44.11 -24.86
C SER A 895 -12.78 -44.00 -23.57
N SER A 896 -13.67 -43.02 -23.45
CA SER A 896 -14.47 -42.79 -22.27
C SER A 896 -15.36 -43.99 -21.94
N ARG A 897 -15.40 -44.39 -20.67
CA ARG A 897 -16.31 -45.43 -20.17
C ARG A 897 -17.62 -44.86 -19.65
N PHE A 898 -17.78 -43.54 -19.67
CA PHE A 898 -19.00 -42.88 -19.23
C PHE A 898 -20.15 -43.11 -20.21
N PRO A 899 -21.42 -43.01 -19.76
CA PRO A 899 -22.59 -43.00 -20.63
C PRO A 899 -22.47 -41.98 -21.78
N LYS A 900 -23.15 -42.25 -22.90
CA LYS A 900 -23.04 -41.44 -24.14
C LYS A 900 -23.45 -39.97 -23.95
N ASP A 901 -24.37 -39.71 -23.02
CA ASP A 901 -24.91 -38.38 -22.67
C ASP A 901 -24.03 -37.63 -21.64
N TYR A 902 -22.92 -38.23 -21.19
CA TYR A 902 -22.14 -37.74 -20.05
C TYR A 902 -20.74 -37.30 -20.46
N ALA A 903 -20.53 -35.98 -20.54
CA ALA A 903 -19.26 -35.38 -20.95
C ALA A 903 -18.15 -35.62 -19.91
N ASP A 904 -16.94 -35.89 -20.42
CA ASP A 904 -15.69 -35.94 -19.65
C ASP A 904 -14.62 -34.96 -20.17
N MET A 905 -14.92 -34.25 -21.26
CA MET A 905 -14.06 -33.23 -21.85
C MET A 905 -14.86 -31.99 -22.21
N GLU A 906 -14.32 -30.82 -21.87
CA GLU A 906 -14.77 -29.52 -22.39
C GLU A 906 -13.70 -28.97 -23.34
N LEU A 907 -14.13 -28.44 -24.48
CA LEU A 907 -13.26 -27.76 -25.45
C LEU A 907 -13.66 -26.29 -25.50
N VAL A 908 -12.81 -25.41 -25.01
CA VAL A 908 -13.09 -23.96 -24.92
C VAL A 908 -12.48 -23.23 -26.11
N LEU A 909 -13.30 -22.40 -26.78
CA LEU A 909 -12.85 -21.47 -27.79
C LEU A 909 -12.50 -20.12 -27.17
N GLY A 910 -11.24 -19.73 -27.30
CA GLY A 910 -10.76 -18.38 -27.02
C GLY A 910 -10.98 -17.44 -28.21
N ALA A 911 -11.43 -16.21 -27.95
CA ALA A 911 -11.51 -15.10 -28.91
C ALA A 911 -10.14 -14.65 -29.43
N GLY A 912 -9.10 -14.97 -28.66
CA GLY A 912 -7.68 -14.73 -28.95
C GLY A 912 -6.84 -15.94 -28.53
N SER A 913 -5.53 -15.77 -28.51
CA SER A 913 -4.59 -16.83 -28.14
C SER A 913 -3.44 -16.28 -27.29
N LEU A 914 -2.61 -17.18 -26.74
CA LEU A 914 -1.41 -16.77 -26.01
C LEU A 914 -0.43 -15.95 -26.86
N SER A 915 -0.38 -16.09 -28.19
CA SER A 915 0.52 -15.26 -29.00
C SER A 915 0.11 -13.79 -29.08
N GLY A 916 -1.12 -13.45 -28.70
CA GLY A 916 -1.64 -12.09 -28.65
C GLY A 916 -1.38 -11.36 -27.32
N ASP A 917 -0.76 -12.03 -26.33
CA ASP A 917 -0.48 -11.53 -24.97
C ASP A 917 0.76 -10.61 -24.94
N ARG A 918 0.71 -9.47 -25.62
CA ARG A 918 1.81 -8.50 -25.71
C ARG A 918 2.17 -7.86 -24.35
N PHE A 919 1.19 -7.69 -23.47
CA PHE A 919 1.37 -7.09 -22.14
C PHE A 919 1.79 -8.09 -21.07
N GLY A 920 1.74 -9.40 -21.36
CA GLY A 920 2.19 -10.46 -20.46
C GLY A 920 1.18 -10.88 -19.39
N THR A 921 -0.07 -10.47 -19.52
CA THR A 921 -1.11 -10.74 -18.51
C THR A 921 -1.51 -12.22 -18.49
N LEU A 922 -1.75 -12.82 -19.66
CA LEU A 922 -2.14 -14.23 -19.76
C LEU A 922 -0.98 -15.15 -19.39
N ARG A 923 0.26 -14.84 -19.80
CA ARG A 923 1.43 -15.63 -19.42
C ARG A 923 1.73 -15.52 -17.92
N ASP A 924 1.52 -14.37 -17.30
CA ASP A 924 1.69 -14.19 -15.85
C ASP A 924 0.66 -15.00 -15.06
N LEU A 925 -0.61 -14.94 -15.50
CA LEU A 925 -1.70 -15.74 -14.96
C LEU A 925 -1.35 -17.24 -14.96
N LEU A 926 -0.99 -17.77 -16.13
CA LEU A 926 -0.71 -19.20 -16.30
C LEU A 926 0.64 -19.62 -15.74
N GLY A 927 1.53 -18.67 -15.39
CA GLY A 927 2.89 -18.96 -14.98
C GLY A 927 3.78 -19.38 -16.15
N ILE A 928 3.45 -19.02 -17.39
CA ILE A 928 4.28 -19.30 -18.56
C ILE A 928 5.56 -18.44 -18.52
N THR A 929 6.72 -19.05 -18.80
CA THR A 929 8.00 -18.34 -18.83
C THR A 929 8.11 -17.45 -20.07
N ASN A 930 8.85 -16.35 -19.96
CA ASN A 930 9.12 -15.51 -21.14
C ASN A 930 9.88 -16.31 -22.21
N GLU A 931 10.79 -17.19 -21.79
CA GLU A 931 11.50 -18.09 -22.71
C GLU A 931 10.55 -18.98 -23.51
N PHE A 932 9.57 -19.62 -22.87
CA PHE A 932 8.56 -20.40 -23.59
C PHE A 932 7.77 -19.53 -24.56
N TYR A 933 7.32 -18.36 -24.09
CA TYR A 933 6.55 -17.44 -24.92
C TYR A 933 7.35 -16.99 -26.16
N ASP A 934 8.58 -16.54 -25.98
CA ASP A 934 9.41 -16.01 -27.06
C ASP A 934 9.77 -17.10 -28.05
N LYS A 935 10.11 -18.31 -27.55
CA LYS A 935 10.37 -19.48 -28.39
C LYS A 935 9.14 -19.95 -29.14
N MET A 936 7.94 -19.88 -28.58
CA MET A 936 6.74 -20.39 -29.24
C MET A 936 6.09 -19.35 -30.15
N PHE A 937 6.01 -18.10 -29.70
CA PHE A 937 5.11 -17.10 -30.24
C PHE A 937 5.78 -15.80 -30.65
N GLY A 938 7.11 -15.66 -30.46
CA GLY A 938 7.84 -14.44 -30.79
C GLY A 938 7.64 -13.96 -32.24
N ASP A 939 7.55 -14.89 -33.18
CA ASP A 939 7.34 -14.62 -34.62
C ASP A 939 5.86 -14.55 -35.05
N MET A 940 4.94 -14.57 -34.08
CA MET A 940 3.50 -14.60 -34.31
C MET A 940 2.78 -13.34 -33.80
N GLN A 941 3.51 -12.36 -33.26
CA GLN A 941 2.89 -11.20 -32.60
C GLN A 941 2.00 -10.37 -33.52
N ASP A 942 2.28 -10.34 -34.83
CA ASP A 942 1.50 -9.60 -35.84
C ASP A 942 0.53 -10.49 -36.63
N LYS A 943 0.35 -11.75 -36.22
CA LYS A 943 -0.56 -12.71 -36.87
C LYS A 943 -1.87 -12.81 -36.09
N GLU A 944 -2.98 -12.93 -36.82
CA GLU A 944 -4.28 -13.19 -36.22
C GLU A 944 -4.37 -14.65 -35.77
N THR A 945 -4.71 -14.86 -34.50
CA THR A 945 -4.70 -16.19 -33.89
C THR A 945 -5.78 -16.36 -32.83
N PHE A 946 -6.26 -17.60 -32.68
CA PHE A 946 -7.18 -17.99 -31.62
C PHE A 946 -6.68 -19.28 -30.93
N GLY A 947 -7.16 -19.52 -29.72
CA GLY A 947 -6.87 -20.70 -28.93
C GLY A 947 -8.05 -21.67 -28.87
N LEU A 948 -7.76 -22.97 -28.88
CA LEU A 948 -8.68 -24.01 -28.45
C LEU A 948 -8.06 -24.75 -27.27
N VAL A 949 -8.82 -24.92 -26.20
CA VAL A 949 -8.27 -25.37 -24.92
C VAL A 949 -9.06 -26.60 -24.44
N PRO A 950 -8.42 -27.77 -24.27
CA PRO A 950 -9.08 -28.94 -23.69
C PRO A 950 -9.08 -28.84 -22.16
N VAL A 951 -10.18 -29.25 -21.55
CA VAL A 951 -10.40 -29.23 -20.11
C VAL A 951 -10.89 -30.60 -19.66
N LEU A 952 -10.13 -31.24 -18.77
CA LEU A 952 -10.54 -32.49 -18.14
C LEU A 952 -11.60 -32.21 -17.08
N LEU A 953 -12.82 -32.71 -17.31
CA LEU A 953 -13.97 -32.48 -16.43
C LEU A 953 -14.13 -33.53 -15.33
N ARG A 954 -13.45 -34.68 -15.46
CA ARG A 954 -13.60 -35.84 -14.56
C ARG A 954 -12.25 -36.41 -14.15
N PRO A 955 -11.42 -35.62 -13.44
CA PRO A 955 -10.13 -36.10 -12.99
C PRO A 955 -10.28 -37.29 -12.05
N LYS A 956 -9.49 -38.35 -12.26
CA LYS A 956 -9.32 -39.44 -11.29
C LYS A 956 -8.22 -39.14 -10.28
N SER A 957 -7.24 -38.33 -10.66
CA SER A 957 -6.20 -37.87 -9.76
C SER A 957 -6.77 -36.94 -8.69
N THR A 958 -6.42 -37.19 -7.42
CA THR A 958 -6.82 -36.36 -6.28
C THR A 958 -5.60 -35.93 -5.47
N GLY A 959 -5.63 -34.69 -5.01
CA GLY A 959 -4.58 -34.07 -4.22
C GLY A 959 -4.88 -33.98 -2.72
N ARG A 960 -4.09 -33.14 -2.04
CA ARG A 960 -4.22 -32.83 -0.62
C ARG A 960 -3.89 -31.37 -0.30
N ILE A 961 -4.63 -30.80 0.66
CA ILE A 961 -4.29 -29.58 1.39
C ILE A 961 -3.88 -29.98 2.80
N SER A 962 -2.70 -29.55 3.25
CA SER A 962 -2.22 -29.83 4.61
C SER A 962 -1.49 -28.63 5.20
N LEU A 963 -1.31 -28.59 6.52
CA LEU A 963 -0.59 -27.46 7.12
C LEU A 963 0.89 -27.52 6.77
N ARG A 964 1.48 -26.36 6.47
CA ARG A 964 2.94 -26.20 6.42
C ARG A 964 3.51 -25.88 7.79
N SER A 965 2.75 -25.12 8.58
CA SER A 965 3.05 -24.78 9.97
C SER A 965 1.77 -24.43 10.72
N ARG A 966 1.88 -24.19 12.03
CA ARG A 966 0.79 -23.68 12.87
C ARG A 966 0.46 -22.20 12.66
N ASN A 967 1.26 -21.48 11.85
CA ASN A 967 1.05 -20.06 11.65
C ASN A 967 -0.10 -19.87 10.64
N PRO A 968 -1.24 -19.23 11.04
CA PRO A 968 -2.39 -19.04 10.15
C PRO A 968 -2.09 -18.14 8.94
N PHE A 969 -0.97 -17.41 8.95
CA PHE A 969 -0.53 -16.56 7.85
C PHE A 969 0.43 -17.26 6.88
N HIS A 970 0.87 -18.48 7.18
CA HIS A 970 1.64 -19.28 6.22
C HIS A 970 0.69 -20.02 5.29
N TRP A 971 1.03 -20.08 4.01
CA TRP A 971 0.26 -20.88 3.05
C TRP A 971 0.33 -22.36 3.41
N PRO A 972 -0.78 -23.11 3.24
CA PRO A 972 -0.77 -24.55 3.43
C PRO A 972 0.12 -25.20 2.36
N ARG A 973 0.43 -26.48 2.57
CA ARG A 973 0.87 -27.35 1.48
C ARG A 973 -0.31 -27.60 0.55
N MET A 974 -0.03 -27.58 -0.74
CA MET A 974 -0.99 -27.53 -1.84
C MET A 974 -0.54 -28.55 -2.89
N GLU A 975 -0.94 -29.80 -2.70
CA GLU A 975 -0.42 -30.96 -3.43
C GLU A 975 -1.46 -31.45 -4.45
N PRO A 976 -1.46 -30.98 -5.72
CA PRO A 976 -2.52 -31.32 -6.67
C PRO A 976 -2.57 -32.77 -7.12
N ASN A 977 -1.40 -33.41 -7.23
CA ASN A 977 -1.23 -34.72 -7.86
C ASN A 977 -1.80 -34.84 -9.29
N PHE A 978 -1.83 -33.72 -10.04
CA PHE A 978 -2.32 -33.71 -11.42
C PHE A 978 -1.64 -34.77 -12.29
N MET A 979 -2.43 -35.39 -13.18
CA MET A 979 -1.96 -36.37 -14.18
C MET A 979 -1.29 -37.61 -13.58
N GLN A 980 -1.49 -37.91 -12.30
CA GLN A 980 -0.98 -39.13 -11.69
C GLN A 980 -1.69 -40.38 -12.21
N HIS A 981 -3.00 -40.28 -12.47
CA HIS A 981 -3.77 -41.38 -13.02
C HIS A 981 -3.65 -41.43 -14.56
N PRO A 982 -3.35 -42.59 -15.18
CA PRO A 982 -3.09 -42.69 -16.61
C PRO A 982 -4.31 -42.38 -17.50
N ASP A 983 -5.53 -42.61 -17.01
CA ASP A 983 -6.76 -42.24 -17.73
C ASP A 983 -6.91 -40.71 -17.88
N ASP A 984 -6.42 -39.91 -16.93
CA ASP A 984 -6.48 -38.44 -17.03
C ASP A 984 -5.62 -37.94 -18.19
N VAL A 985 -4.42 -38.51 -18.33
CA VAL A 985 -3.50 -38.23 -19.44
C VAL A 985 -4.11 -38.68 -20.77
N ARG A 986 -4.71 -39.89 -20.81
CA ARG A 986 -5.34 -40.41 -22.03
C ARG A 986 -6.48 -39.52 -22.51
N ALA A 987 -7.41 -39.17 -21.61
CA ALA A 987 -8.54 -38.31 -21.93
C ALA A 987 -8.08 -36.93 -22.44
N MET A 988 -7.04 -36.35 -21.83
CA MET A 988 -6.47 -35.08 -22.30
C MET A 988 -5.84 -35.16 -23.69
N ILE A 989 -5.11 -36.24 -24.01
CA ILE A 989 -4.56 -36.46 -25.36
C ILE A 989 -5.69 -36.57 -26.38
N GLU A 990 -6.73 -37.34 -26.08
CA GLU A 990 -7.91 -37.46 -26.95
C GLU A 990 -8.63 -36.11 -27.13
N GLY A 991 -8.71 -35.29 -26.09
CA GLY A 991 -9.23 -33.92 -26.19
C GLY A 991 -8.41 -33.02 -27.12
N ILE A 992 -7.07 -33.14 -27.10
CA ILE A 992 -6.18 -32.44 -28.04
C ILE A 992 -6.44 -32.91 -29.48
N GLU A 993 -6.59 -34.21 -29.70
CA GLU A 993 -6.89 -34.77 -31.03
C GLU A 993 -8.24 -34.26 -31.56
N MET A 994 -9.27 -34.20 -30.71
CA MET A 994 -10.58 -33.65 -31.07
C MET A 994 -10.49 -32.17 -31.45
N ILE A 995 -9.67 -31.37 -30.75
CA ILE A 995 -9.38 -29.99 -31.13
C ILE A 995 -8.74 -29.90 -32.52
N LEU A 996 -7.77 -30.77 -32.82
CA LEU A 996 -7.14 -30.83 -34.14
C LEU A 996 -8.11 -31.27 -35.23
N GLN A 997 -9.08 -32.12 -34.92
CA GLN A 997 -10.17 -32.48 -35.84
C GLN A 997 -11.11 -31.30 -36.09
N ILE A 998 -11.49 -30.55 -35.04
CA ILE A 998 -12.29 -29.31 -35.17
C ILE A 998 -11.59 -28.31 -36.10
N ALA A 999 -10.29 -28.09 -35.94
CA ALA A 999 -9.53 -27.17 -36.78
C ALA A 999 -9.48 -27.58 -38.27
N ARG A 1000 -9.74 -28.84 -38.59
CA ARG A 1000 -9.74 -29.41 -39.95
C ARG A 1000 -11.14 -29.47 -40.60
N THR A 1001 -12.19 -29.06 -39.91
CA THR A 1001 -13.54 -29.04 -40.51
C THR A 1001 -13.64 -28.00 -41.62
N LYS A 1002 -14.63 -28.14 -42.52
CA LYS A 1002 -14.80 -27.23 -43.66
C LYS A 1002 -15.08 -25.81 -43.18
N SER A 1003 -15.86 -25.66 -42.10
CA SER A 1003 -16.16 -24.35 -41.50
C SER A 1003 -14.90 -23.61 -41.02
N MET A 1004 -13.99 -24.31 -40.35
CA MET A 1004 -12.75 -23.74 -39.82
C MET A 1004 -11.73 -23.49 -40.94
N LEU A 1005 -11.53 -24.45 -41.84
CA LEU A 1005 -10.62 -24.29 -42.99
C LEU A 1005 -11.01 -23.10 -43.90
N LYS A 1006 -12.31 -22.80 -44.03
CA LYS A 1006 -12.80 -21.62 -44.78
C LYS A 1006 -12.32 -20.29 -44.18
N MET A 1007 -11.98 -20.26 -42.90
CA MET A 1007 -11.37 -19.10 -42.25
C MET A 1007 -9.86 -19.01 -42.45
N GLY A 1008 -9.24 -19.96 -43.16
CA GLY A 1008 -7.79 -20.07 -43.28
C GLY A 1008 -7.13 -20.67 -42.03
N THR A 1009 -7.88 -21.40 -41.20
CA THR A 1009 -7.36 -21.98 -39.96
C THR A 1009 -6.15 -22.89 -40.22
N ARG A 1010 -5.03 -22.60 -39.55
CA ARG A 1010 -3.82 -23.43 -39.57
C ARG A 1010 -3.26 -23.59 -38.16
N PHE A 1011 -3.02 -24.84 -37.76
CA PHE A 1011 -2.39 -25.13 -36.47
C PHE A 1011 -0.93 -24.65 -36.44
N HIS A 1012 -0.52 -24.01 -35.35
CA HIS A 1012 0.87 -23.64 -35.14
C HIS A 1012 1.69 -24.87 -34.73
N ALA A 1013 2.26 -25.56 -35.72
CA ALA A 1013 2.94 -26.84 -35.55
C ALA A 1013 4.40 -26.73 -35.07
N ARG A 1014 4.67 -25.84 -34.09
CA ARG A 1014 6.00 -25.72 -33.49
C ARG A 1014 6.12 -26.62 -32.26
N PRO A 1015 7.18 -27.43 -32.11
CA PRO A 1015 7.38 -28.26 -30.92
C PRO A 1015 7.47 -27.42 -29.63
N PHE A 1016 6.83 -27.87 -28.55
CA PHE A 1016 6.90 -27.19 -27.25
C PHE A 1016 8.30 -27.37 -26.66
N PRO A 1017 8.89 -26.32 -26.04
CA PRO A 1017 10.18 -26.41 -25.39
C PRO A 1017 10.27 -27.55 -24.36
N GLY A 1018 11.37 -28.28 -24.36
CA GLY A 1018 11.57 -29.47 -23.53
C GLY A 1018 10.97 -30.76 -24.08
N CYS A 1019 10.18 -30.72 -25.16
CA CYS A 1019 9.58 -31.87 -25.82
C CYS A 1019 10.05 -32.07 -27.28
N GLU A 1020 11.06 -31.32 -27.73
CA GLU A 1020 11.56 -31.33 -29.11
C GLU A 1020 12.25 -32.65 -29.50
N HIS A 1021 12.71 -33.40 -28.50
CA HIS A 1021 13.35 -34.71 -28.67
C HIS A 1021 12.36 -35.83 -29.04
N LEU A 1022 11.05 -35.54 -29.02
CA LEU A 1022 9.98 -36.49 -29.35
C LEU A 1022 9.39 -36.18 -30.73
N ILE A 1023 8.86 -37.21 -31.39
CA ILE A 1023 8.18 -37.04 -32.68
C ILE A 1023 6.93 -36.19 -32.47
N PHE A 1024 6.85 -35.08 -33.19
CA PHE A 1024 5.78 -34.09 -33.07
C PHE A 1024 4.38 -34.73 -33.19
N ALA A 1025 3.46 -34.30 -32.31
CA ALA A 1025 2.06 -34.72 -32.28
C ALA A 1025 1.80 -36.24 -32.06
N THR A 1026 2.78 -36.99 -31.54
CA THR A 1026 2.57 -38.35 -31.02
C THR A 1026 2.03 -38.34 -29.58
N ASN A 1027 1.52 -39.47 -29.08
CA ASN A 1027 1.05 -39.61 -27.70
C ASN A 1027 2.14 -39.29 -26.67
N ASP A 1028 3.38 -39.69 -26.93
CA ASP A 1028 4.50 -39.40 -26.04
C ASP A 1028 4.86 -37.91 -26.03
N TYR A 1029 4.78 -37.25 -27.20
CA TYR A 1029 4.93 -35.81 -27.30
C TYR A 1029 3.86 -35.07 -26.48
N TRP A 1030 2.58 -35.42 -26.63
CA TRP A 1030 1.51 -34.78 -25.87
C TRP A 1030 1.59 -35.06 -24.37
N ARG A 1031 1.99 -36.28 -23.97
CA ARG A 1031 2.28 -36.59 -22.56
C ARG A 1031 3.40 -35.69 -22.01
N CYS A 1032 4.46 -35.45 -22.77
CA CYS A 1032 5.51 -34.51 -22.40
C CYS A 1032 4.96 -33.08 -22.23
N CYS A 1033 4.17 -32.60 -23.19
CA CYS A 1033 3.55 -31.28 -23.13
C CYS A 1033 2.63 -31.11 -21.92
N LEU A 1034 1.79 -32.11 -21.59
CA LEU A 1034 0.91 -32.09 -20.42
C LEU A 1034 1.71 -32.04 -19.12
N ARG A 1035 2.82 -32.79 -19.03
CA ARG A 1035 3.69 -32.78 -17.86
C ARG A 1035 4.37 -31.43 -17.64
N LEU A 1036 4.83 -30.78 -18.72
CA LEU A 1036 5.52 -29.50 -18.61
C LEU A 1036 4.55 -28.31 -18.49
N TYR A 1037 3.49 -28.27 -19.29
CA TYR A 1037 2.66 -27.08 -19.51
C TYR A 1037 1.18 -27.29 -19.22
N GLY A 1038 0.77 -28.50 -18.81
CA GLY A 1038 -0.54 -28.71 -18.21
C GLY A 1038 -0.69 -27.84 -16.96
N SER A 1039 -1.84 -27.20 -16.79
CA SER A 1039 -2.08 -26.20 -15.76
C SER A 1039 -3.51 -26.26 -15.23
N SER A 1040 -3.73 -25.73 -14.04
CA SER A 1040 -5.03 -25.70 -13.35
C SER A 1040 -6.03 -24.79 -14.06
N LEU A 1041 -7.29 -25.22 -14.16
CA LEU A 1041 -8.44 -24.38 -14.51
C LEU A 1041 -9.04 -23.64 -13.29
N GLN A 1042 -8.45 -23.82 -12.11
CA GLN A 1042 -8.72 -23.04 -10.90
C GLN A 1042 -10.06 -23.38 -10.23
N HIS A 1043 -10.51 -24.63 -10.37
CA HIS A 1043 -11.73 -25.23 -9.84
C HIS A 1043 -11.49 -26.17 -8.65
N GLN A 1044 -10.49 -25.85 -7.80
CA GLN A 1044 -10.19 -26.61 -6.60
C GLN A 1044 -11.45 -26.85 -5.75
N SER A 1045 -11.70 -28.11 -5.38
CA SER A 1045 -12.89 -28.60 -4.68
C SER A 1045 -12.58 -29.86 -3.85
N GLY A 1046 -13.54 -30.32 -3.05
CA GLY A 1046 -13.53 -31.65 -2.40
C GLY A 1046 -12.74 -31.82 -1.11
N THR A 1047 -12.04 -30.79 -0.64
CA THR A 1047 -11.15 -30.84 0.53
C THR A 1047 -11.83 -30.95 1.89
N CYS A 1048 -13.15 -30.79 1.96
CA CYS A 1048 -14.01 -31.04 3.12
C CYS A 1048 -15.21 -31.89 2.67
N LYS A 1049 -14.92 -32.98 1.95
CA LYS A 1049 -15.89 -33.87 1.29
C LYS A 1049 -17.16 -34.13 2.12
N MET A 1050 -18.31 -33.99 1.47
CA MET A 1050 -19.62 -34.38 2.00
C MET A 1050 -19.83 -35.90 1.91
N GLY A 1051 -20.40 -36.49 2.94
CA GLY A 1051 -20.76 -37.91 2.97
C GLY A 1051 -21.54 -38.29 4.24
N PRO A 1052 -22.25 -39.42 4.24
CA PRO A 1052 -22.90 -39.93 5.45
C PRO A 1052 -21.85 -40.24 6.53
N SER A 1053 -22.26 -40.34 7.80
CA SER A 1053 -21.35 -40.68 8.89
C SER A 1053 -20.67 -42.06 8.75
N THR A 1054 -21.20 -42.93 7.89
CA THR A 1054 -20.61 -44.22 7.52
C THR A 1054 -19.48 -44.12 6.49
N ASP A 1055 -19.35 -42.99 5.78
CA ASP A 1055 -18.23 -42.74 4.87
C ASP A 1055 -17.04 -42.19 5.66
N ALA A 1056 -16.06 -43.04 5.94
CA ALA A 1056 -14.84 -42.68 6.68
C ALA A 1056 -13.99 -41.60 5.98
N THR A 1057 -14.27 -41.29 4.71
CA THR A 1057 -13.60 -40.24 3.94
C THR A 1057 -14.34 -38.89 3.97
N ALA A 1058 -15.48 -38.81 4.66
CA ALA A 1058 -16.29 -37.60 4.77
C ALA A 1058 -15.83 -36.68 5.92
N VAL A 1059 -15.98 -35.37 5.70
CA VAL A 1059 -15.71 -34.30 6.67
C VAL A 1059 -17.01 -33.64 7.13
N VAL A 1060 -17.97 -33.46 6.22
CA VAL A 1060 -19.30 -32.94 6.53
C VAL A 1060 -20.39 -33.93 6.16
N ASP A 1061 -21.52 -33.85 6.87
CA ASP A 1061 -22.70 -34.65 6.58
C ASP A 1061 -23.52 -34.08 5.39
N PRO A 1062 -24.59 -34.76 4.93
CA PRO A 1062 -25.43 -34.26 3.84
C PRO A 1062 -26.13 -32.92 4.11
N GLU A 1063 -26.20 -32.47 5.36
CA GLU A 1063 -26.67 -31.14 5.74
C GLU A 1063 -25.51 -30.14 5.89
N LEU A 1064 -24.29 -30.52 5.50
CA LEU A 1064 -23.06 -29.72 5.54
C LEU A 1064 -22.52 -29.42 6.94
N ARG A 1065 -22.97 -30.16 7.96
CA ARG A 1065 -22.45 -30.06 9.34
C ARG A 1065 -21.15 -30.83 9.45
N VAL A 1066 -20.15 -30.25 10.11
CA VAL A 1066 -18.87 -30.93 10.34
C VAL A 1066 -19.09 -32.12 11.29
N HIS A 1067 -18.67 -33.31 10.87
CA HIS A 1067 -18.84 -34.52 11.67
C HIS A 1067 -18.17 -34.37 13.04
N GLY A 1068 -18.89 -34.71 14.11
CA GLY A 1068 -18.38 -34.63 15.49
C GLY A 1068 -18.23 -33.21 16.08
N ILE A 1069 -18.45 -32.14 15.29
CA ILE A 1069 -18.44 -30.75 15.78
C ILE A 1069 -19.81 -30.11 15.59
N ARG A 1070 -20.44 -29.73 16.70
CA ARG A 1070 -21.74 -29.05 16.70
C ARG A 1070 -21.58 -27.57 16.36
N HIS A 1071 -22.62 -26.98 15.77
CA HIS A 1071 -22.71 -25.55 15.46
C HIS A 1071 -21.66 -25.05 14.44
N LEU A 1072 -21.12 -25.95 13.61
CA LEU A 1072 -20.15 -25.65 12.57
C LEU A 1072 -20.58 -26.29 11.25
N ARG A 1073 -20.62 -25.48 10.18
CA ARG A 1073 -20.85 -25.96 8.81
C ARG A 1073 -19.75 -25.51 7.86
N VAL A 1074 -19.60 -26.23 6.77
CA VAL A 1074 -18.81 -25.80 5.60
C VAL A 1074 -19.74 -25.71 4.40
N ALA A 1075 -19.83 -24.54 3.78
CA ALA A 1075 -20.71 -24.29 2.65
C ALA A 1075 -19.92 -23.55 1.56
N ASP A 1076 -19.07 -24.28 0.85
CA ASP A 1076 -18.30 -23.83 -0.31
C ASP A 1076 -17.87 -25.01 -1.20
N ALA A 1077 -16.98 -24.78 -2.17
CA ALA A 1077 -16.50 -25.82 -3.10
C ALA A 1077 -15.80 -27.03 -2.43
N SER A 1078 -15.32 -26.88 -1.20
CA SER A 1078 -14.65 -27.97 -0.47
C SER A 1078 -15.56 -29.17 -0.21
N ILE A 1079 -16.88 -28.99 -0.18
CA ILE A 1079 -17.80 -30.08 0.20
C ILE A 1079 -18.13 -31.05 -0.92
N MET A 1080 -17.79 -30.71 -2.16
CA MET A 1080 -18.13 -31.52 -3.34
C MET A 1080 -17.47 -32.91 -3.26
N PRO A 1081 -18.22 -34.02 -3.20
CA PRO A 1081 -17.62 -35.36 -3.19
C PRO A 1081 -16.81 -35.64 -4.45
N HIS A 1082 -17.35 -35.24 -5.59
CA HIS A 1082 -16.70 -35.23 -6.88
C HIS A 1082 -16.97 -33.89 -7.57
N VAL A 1083 -15.96 -33.32 -8.23
CA VAL A 1083 -16.14 -32.10 -9.00
C VAL A 1083 -17.12 -32.36 -10.17
N PRO A 1084 -18.20 -31.58 -10.32
CA PRO A 1084 -19.12 -31.77 -11.45
C PRO A 1084 -18.50 -31.31 -12.77
N ALA A 1085 -19.02 -31.83 -13.89
CA ALA A 1085 -18.52 -31.50 -15.23
C ALA A 1085 -18.94 -30.09 -15.68
N GLY A 1086 -18.37 -29.06 -15.07
CA GLY A 1086 -18.58 -27.67 -15.45
C GLY A 1086 -17.77 -26.72 -14.57
N HIS A 1087 -17.82 -25.44 -14.90
CA HIS A 1087 -17.26 -24.34 -14.11
C HIS A 1087 -17.96 -24.26 -12.74
N THR A 1088 -17.16 -24.20 -11.67
CA THR A 1088 -17.68 -24.46 -10.30
C THR A 1088 -18.48 -23.33 -9.68
N ASN A 1089 -18.45 -22.12 -10.25
CA ASN A 1089 -19.04 -20.94 -9.59
C ASN A 1089 -20.56 -21.05 -9.38
N ALA A 1090 -21.31 -21.47 -10.40
CA ALA A 1090 -22.77 -21.65 -10.29
C ALA A 1090 -23.13 -22.73 -9.27
N ILE A 1091 -22.31 -23.78 -9.20
CA ILE A 1091 -22.49 -24.92 -8.30
C ILE A 1091 -22.29 -24.49 -6.85
N VAL A 1092 -21.27 -23.67 -6.58
CA VAL A 1092 -21.01 -23.10 -5.25
C VAL A 1092 -22.14 -22.16 -4.81
N ILE A 1093 -22.70 -21.37 -5.73
CA ILE A 1093 -23.87 -20.51 -5.46
C ILE A 1093 -25.09 -21.37 -5.12
N MET A 1094 -25.32 -22.46 -5.85
CA MET A 1094 -26.40 -23.42 -5.56
C MET A 1094 -26.21 -24.07 -4.18
N ILE A 1095 -25.00 -24.53 -3.85
CA ILE A 1095 -24.67 -25.10 -2.53
C ILE A 1095 -25.05 -24.10 -1.43
N ALA A 1096 -24.74 -22.81 -1.61
CA ALA A 1096 -25.05 -21.77 -0.64
C ALA A 1096 -26.56 -21.47 -0.52
N GLU A 1097 -27.30 -21.45 -1.63
CA GLU A 1097 -28.76 -21.31 -1.62
C GLU A 1097 -29.43 -22.45 -0.85
N LYS A 1098 -28.97 -23.69 -1.06
CA LYS A 1098 -29.47 -24.87 -0.37
C LYS A 1098 -29.08 -24.88 1.11
N ALA A 1099 -27.83 -24.55 1.42
CA ALA A 1099 -27.32 -24.45 2.78
C ALA A 1099 -28.10 -23.41 3.60
N ALA A 1100 -28.44 -22.26 3.00
CA ALA A 1100 -29.24 -21.25 3.68
C ALA A 1100 -30.62 -21.78 4.11
N ASP A 1101 -31.29 -22.56 3.27
CA ASP A 1101 -32.59 -23.16 3.62
C ASP A 1101 -32.43 -24.28 4.67
N MET A 1102 -31.37 -25.10 4.59
CA MET A 1102 -31.02 -26.09 5.63
C MET A 1102 -30.82 -25.43 7.00
N ILE A 1103 -30.06 -24.32 7.05
CA ILE A 1103 -29.79 -23.57 8.29
C ILE A 1103 -31.08 -22.96 8.84
N LYS A 1104 -31.89 -22.30 7.99
CA LYS A 1104 -33.18 -21.73 8.40
C LYS A 1104 -34.11 -22.81 8.98
N ASN A 1105 -34.16 -23.98 8.36
CA ASN A 1105 -34.98 -25.10 8.82
C ASN A 1105 -34.48 -25.67 10.16
N ALA A 1106 -33.16 -25.89 10.30
CA ALA A 1106 -32.55 -26.41 11.52
C ALA A 1106 -32.85 -25.51 12.74
N TRP A 1107 -32.85 -24.19 12.54
CA TRP A 1107 -33.14 -23.20 13.60
C TRP A 1107 -34.60 -22.73 13.63
N ARG A 1108 -35.50 -23.38 12.88
CA ARG A 1108 -36.94 -23.06 12.79
C ARG A 1108 -37.22 -21.58 12.50
N MET A 1109 -36.39 -20.96 11.67
CA MET A 1109 -36.46 -19.54 11.33
C MET A 1109 -37.45 -19.31 10.20
N LYS A 1110 -38.45 -18.45 10.41
CA LYS A 1110 -39.44 -18.07 9.40
C LYS A 1110 -39.25 -16.62 8.98
N ILE A 1111 -39.38 -16.34 7.68
CA ILE A 1111 -39.48 -14.97 7.17
C ILE A 1111 -40.83 -14.42 7.67
N ALA A 1112 -40.83 -13.27 8.35
CA ALA A 1112 -42.07 -12.61 8.74
C ALA A 1112 -42.92 -12.34 7.48
N PRO A 1113 -44.25 -12.56 7.50
CA PRO A 1113 -45.09 -12.26 6.35
C PRO A 1113 -44.87 -10.80 5.91
N LEU A 1114 -44.64 -10.58 4.62
CA LEU A 1114 -44.62 -9.24 4.05
C LEU A 1114 -45.97 -8.58 4.38
N GLN A 1115 -45.98 -7.60 5.30
CA GLN A 1115 -47.10 -6.67 5.42
C GLN A 1115 -47.21 -5.97 4.07
N ARG A 1116 -48.33 -6.21 3.37
CA ARG A 1116 -48.65 -5.65 2.07
C ARG A 1116 -48.71 -4.13 2.11
#